data_AF-A0A7X0H657-F1
#
_entry.id   AF-A0A7X0H657-F1
#
_cell.length_a   1.000
_cell.length_b   1.000
_cell.length_c   1.000
_cell.angle_alpha   90.00
_cell.angle_beta   90.00
_cell.angle_gamma   90.00
#
_symmetry.space_group_name_H-M   'P 1'
#
loop_
_entity.id
_entity.type
_entity.pdbx_description
1 polymer ?
#
loop_
_entity_poly.entity_id
_entity_poly.type
_entity_poly.pdbx_seq_one_letter_code
_entity_poly.pdbx_strand_id
1 'polypeptide(L)'
;MKRGRALAWSVAVGLAGLAGAAVADPGPTFVWWEAESPNTSTFPEQTWFSANDDPGWQYLSGGAWLTSTGIATADPPQASYELDIPEAGEYQLWVRKFWRHGPMHYRFGEAAWQTLGRDIPLVDRQRLPKDAEVDWVYLDTVELSAGETTFEIQLALQPGEDAVAGLDCFVLSREPFFPRGKFKPGERAADGVEVPDGWFALDEPLDTFRDDTLLDLRHLNEPEAGTHGPLRKSPDGNSIHLGDGTPVRFWGVNLSAQEAGQPDHIVQHTTRRLAKLGVNMIRHHSPLWIDNGLTYGTATSPVTLDPVKVERLHHLVAAAKTQGIYTNLSWYFPLWINDGGRLGLAGYDTLPADKRKPFAVLFFNDKAQQHYFDAMRELLTTPNPHTGLPLANDPALGLIELCNEDNLFFWTFDEKNLPAAQWELLERKFADHLKQKHGSLEAARKPWRKAKHDNDDWDGGRVGVYDAWHMTREAKDKLSNHELKRVAEQVEFLAGLQRGFYEKAVRVLRDELGYEGLISASNWYAADPTLMDAVERWTYTATDVIDQHGYFNPKHEGDAASYSVRVGQTFDSRAAVLLPQRPPLRTNQVEGHPQMISEMGWTTPNHYRADATLLTAAAMSLQGIDAVNFFIWNATGDFDTTMNKFALATPTMAGMFPAMALMARRGDLPEADIVVHEALRTENLFNLEGTAAVTDAALDGFRAADVQPGAKMAGDLETFDPFSAYVGRVSRSFDQPGDADLQLNLNGSINRLSQQMRTHNDSFQWDWKAGIVSIDSPHTQAAAGFFVNTPGVFLSNLSIRSNNYFGQITVTSLDDKPIDQSRKILIQAVTEESLSGFLATRSGKINSLGGQPWILKKIEASIEFHNPKHLFKRVIALDINGLPTNDIVTWEAENNSIVVTLPQNRLYTIIER
;
A
#
# COMPACT_ATOMS: atom_id res chain seq x y z
N MET A 1 -44.65 4.80 72.23
CA MET A 1 -44.39 3.50 71.55
C MET A 1 -43.07 3.61 70.79
N LYS A 2 -42.16 2.63 70.99
CA LYS A 2 -40.97 2.22 70.17
C LYS A 2 -40.21 3.35 69.41
N ARG A 3 -39.11 3.92 69.94
CA ARG A 3 -37.68 3.51 69.92
C ARG A 3 -37.05 3.30 68.53
N GLY A 4 -35.99 4.08 68.25
CA GLY A 4 -34.95 3.81 67.23
C GLY A 4 -34.29 5.07 66.64
N ARG A 5 -33.67 5.96 67.43
CA ARG A 5 -32.22 6.30 67.40
C ARG A 5 -31.51 6.17 66.03
N ALA A 6 -31.26 7.33 65.39
CA ALA A 6 -30.13 7.53 64.47
C ALA A 6 -29.11 8.44 65.18
N LEU A 7 -27.88 7.95 65.35
CA LEU A 7 -26.78 8.65 65.99
C LEU A 7 -25.69 8.86 64.94
N ALA A 8 -25.36 10.12 64.68
CA ALA A 8 -24.28 10.53 63.79
C ALA A 8 -22.92 10.06 64.33
N TRP A 9 -22.09 9.48 63.46
CA TRP A 9 -20.67 9.29 63.70
C TRP A 9 -19.89 9.70 62.45
N SER A 10 -19.14 10.79 62.63
CA SER A 10 -18.08 11.25 61.75
C SER A 10 -16.97 10.20 61.69
N VAL A 11 -16.59 9.77 60.49
CA VAL A 11 -15.38 8.96 60.28
C VAL A 11 -14.40 9.77 59.46
N ALA A 12 -13.31 10.15 60.11
CA ALA A 12 -12.10 10.61 59.48
C ALA A 12 -11.49 9.45 58.69
N VAL A 13 -11.38 9.59 57.37
CA VAL A 13 -10.61 8.66 56.53
C VAL A 13 -9.18 9.18 56.51
N GLY A 14 -8.30 8.46 57.20
CA GLY A 14 -6.87 8.66 57.14
C GLY A 14 -6.33 8.32 55.75
N LEU A 15 -5.56 9.24 55.18
CA LEU A 15 -4.65 9.01 54.05
C LEU A 15 -3.60 7.97 54.47
N ALA A 16 -3.88 6.69 54.21
CA ALA A 16 -2.85 5.67 54.15
C ALA A 16 -2.24 5.70 52.75
N GLY A 17 -0.99 6.16 52.65
CA GLY A 17 -0.19 6.02 51.46
C GLY A 17 0.00 4.55 51.15
N LEU A 18 -0.73 4.04 50.16
CA LEU A 18 -0.38 2.81 49.46
C LEU A 18 0.73 3.17 48.49
N ALA A 19 1.98 3.09 48.98
CA ALA A 19 3.10 2.82 48.10
C ALA A 19 2.86 1.41 47.54
N GLY A 20 2.19 1.33 46.39
CA GLY A 20 2.15 0.11 45.60
C GLY A 20 3.58 -0.20 45.21
N ALA A 21 4.17 -1.20 45.86
CA ALA A 21 5.33 -1.86 45.30
C ALA A 21 4.91 -2.37 43.92
N ALA A 22 5.57 -1.86 42.88
CA ALA A 22 5.45 -2.44 41.55
C ALA A 22 5.81 -3.92 41.69
N VAL A 23 4.80 -4.79 41.58
CA VAL A 23 5.06 -6.20 41.30
C VAL A 23 5.70 -6.16 39.92
N ALA A 24 7.00 -6.47 39.86
CA ALA A 24 7.66 -6.67 38.59
C ALA A 24 6.87 -7.76 37.87
N ASP A 25 6.31 -7.42 36.72
CA ASP A 25 5.72 -8.38 35.81
C ASP A 25 6.81 -9.42 35.51
N PRO A 26 6.60 -10.73 35.75
CA PRO A 26 7.66 -11.74 35.66
C PRO A 26 8.31 -11.89 34.26
N GLY A 27 7.92 -11.08 33.28
CA GLY A 27 8.37 -11.18 31.90
C GLY A 27 7.73 -12.37 31.19
N PRO A 28 7.78 -12.42 29.84
CA PRO A 28 7.20 -13.53 29.09
C PRO A 28 7.91 -14.84 29.46
N THR A 29 7.15 -15.92 29.71
CA THR A 29 7.75 -17.26 29.81
C THR A 29 8.16 -17.73 28.41
N PHE A 30 9.47 -17.85 28.17
CA PHE A 30 10.01 -18.39 26.93
C PHE A 30 11.28 -19.24 27.15
N VAL A 31 11.60 -20.07 26.17
CA VAL A 31 12.89 -20.79 26.05
C VAL A 31 13.52 -20.39 24.73
N TRP A 32 14.76 -19.93 24.75
CA TRP A 32 15.52 -19.48 23.59
C TRP A 32 16.82 -20.26 23.46
N TRP A 33 17.16 -20.71 22.26
CA TRP A 33 18.46 -21.33 22.00
C TRP A 33 18.99 -20.99 20.60
N GLU A 34 20.31 -20.84 20.52
CA GLU A 34 21.03 -20.57 19.27
C GLU A 34 21.24 -21.87 18.49
N ALA A 35 20.97 -21.85 17.19
CA ALA A 35 21.02 -23.06 16.37
C ALA A 35 22.46 -23.54 16.15
N GLU A 36 23.46 -22.65 16.14
CA GLU A 36 24.88 -22.99 16.04
C GLU A 36 25.47 -23.62 17.31
N SER A 37 24.70 -23.74 18.39
CA SER A 37 25.12 -24.34 19.66
C SER A 37 24.41 -25.68 19.98
N PRO A 38 24.44 -26.70 19.09
CA PRO A 38 23.77 -27.97 19.35
C PRO A 38 24.55 -28.87 20.31
N ASN A 39 23.86 -29.73 21.06
CA ASN A 39 24.46 -30.79 21.86
C ASN A 39 25.11 -31.85 20.97
N THR A 40 24.46 -32.23 19.87
CA THR A 40 25.04 -33.05 18.80
C THR A 40 24.61 -32.54 17.43
N SER A 41 25.49 -32.63 16.42
CA SER A 41 25.20 -32.17 15.06
C SER A 41 25.96 -32.94 13.99
N THR A 42 25.32 -33.18 12.86
CA THR A 42 25.92 -33.67 11.61
C THR A 42 26.03 -32.58 10.55
N PHE A 43 25.65 -31.34 10.87
CA PHE A 43 25.90 -30.20 9.98
C PHE A 43 27.42 -29.95 9.86
N PRO A 44 27.90 -29.49 8.69
CA PRO A 44 29.29 -29.10 8.53
C PRO A 44 29.70 -27.99 9.50
N GLU A 45 30.90 -28.07 10.07
CA GLU A 45 31.44 -27.03 10.99
C GLU A 45 31.57 -25.66 10.31
N GLN A 46 31.88 -25.64 9.00
CA GLN A 46 32.00 -24.44 8.17
C GLN A 46 31.54 -24.73 6.74
N THR A 47 30.86 -23.76 6.13
CA THR A 47 30.46 -23.79 4.72
C THR A 47 30.78 -22.45 4.06
N TRP A 48 30.60 -22.35 2.73
CA TRP A 48 30.70 -21.04 2.07
C TRP A 48 29.59 -20.07 2.54
N PHE A 49 28.53 -20.57 3.18
CA PHE A 49 27.38 -19.82 3.67
C PHE A 49 27.49 -19.41 5.15
N SER A 50 28.54 -19.87 5.85
CA SER A 50 28.82 -19.45 7.23
C SER A 50 29.08 -17.94 7.33
N ALA A 51 28.71 -17.38 8.48
CA ALA A 51 29.01 -16.00 8.85
C ALA A 51 30.52 -15.74 8.89
N ASN A 52 30.93 -14.50 8.61
CA ASN A 52 32.33 -14.07 8.60
C ASN A 52 32.44 -12.64 9.13
N ASP A 53 33.62 -12.02 8.99
CA ASP A 53 33.89 -10.66 9.49
C ASP A 53 33.13 -9.53 8.75
N ASP A 54 32.25 -9.86 7.80
CA ASP A 54 31.39 -8.86 7.16
C ASP A 54 30.38 -8.30 8.18
N PRO A 55 30.32 -6.97 8.39
CA PRO A 55 29.41 -6.35 9.36
C PRO A 55 27.94 -6.68 9.13
N GLY A 56 27.53 -7.07 7.92
CA GLY A 56 26.15 -7.48 7.66
C GLY A 56 25.72 -8.74 8.42
N TRP A 57 26.63 -9.55 8.96
CA TRP A 57 26.27 -10.70 9.80
C TRP A 57 25.87 -10.32 11.23
N GLN A 58 26.03 -9.06 11.63
CA GLN A 58 25.62 -8.57 12.96
C GLN A 58 24.11 -8.71 13.24
N TYR A 59 23.31 -8.99 12.20
CA TYR A 59 21.87 -9.18 12.30
C TYR A 59 21.46 -10.60 12.72
N LEU A 60 22.39 -11.55 12.80
CA LEU A 60 22.18 -12.86 13.44
C LEU A 60 22.15 -12.72 14.97
N SER A 61 21.41 -13.58 15.68
CA SER A 61 21.27 -13.49 17.14
C SER A 61 22.56 -13.82 17.88
N GLY A 62 23.20 -14.94 17.54
CA GLY A 62 24.48 -15.35 18.10
C GLY A 62 25.71 -14.82 17.34
N GLY A 63 25.51 -14.11 16.23
CA GLY A 63 26.59 -13.67 15.32
C GLY A 63 27.15 -14.79 14.43
N ALA A 64 26.62 -16.00 14.58
CA ALA A 64 26.82 -17.16 13.72
C ALA A 64 25.47 -17.86 13.54
N TRP A 65 25.44 -18.89 12.68
CA TRP A 65 24.23 -19.69 12.46
C TRP A 65 24.64 -21.07 11.91
N LEU A 66 23.79 -22.07 12.11
CA LEU A 66 24.02 -23.44 11.64
C LEU A 66 23.79 -23.50 10.13
N THR A 67 24.76 -23.99 9.36
CA THR A 67 24.69 -23.94 7.89
C THR A 67 24.91 -25.29 7.22
N SER A 68 24.21 -25.50 6.11
CA SER A 68 24.44 -26.60 5.17
C SER A 68 24.55 -26.01 3.76
N THR A 69 25.33 -26.64 2.87
CA THR A 69 25.46 -26.23 1.46
C THR A 69 25.76 -27.43 0.57
N GLY A 70 25.63 -27.27 -0.75
CA GLY A 70 25.97 -28.31 -1.73
C GLY A 70 24.74 -29.11 -2.14
N ILE A 71 24.92 -30.40 -2.43
CA ILE A 71 23.84 -31.28 -2.87
C ILE A 71 23.54 -32.29 -1.76
N ALA A 72 22.26 -32.45 -1.43
CA ALA A 72 21.79 -33.34 -0.39
C ALA A 72 22.17 -34.80 -0.70
N THR A 73 22.67 -35.50 0.33
CA THR A 73 23.02 -36.92 0.30
C THR A 73 21.87 -37.76 0.87
N ALA A 74 22.07 -39.08 1.02
CA ALA A 74 21.08 -39.96 1.65
C ALA A 74 20.89 -39.68 3.16
N ASP A 75 21.88 -39.04 3.80
CA ASP A 75 21.89 -38.74 5.23
C ASP A 75 21.80 -37.22 5.42
N PRO A 76 20.59 -36.66 5.59
CA PRO A 76 20.44 -35.23 5.71
C PRO A 76 21.03 -34.69 7.03
N PRO A 77 21.56 -33.46 7.05
CA PRO A 77 22.05 -32.81 8.27
C PRO A 77 21.00 -32.77 9.38
N GLN A 78 21.42 -33.11 10.59
CA GLN A 78 20.60 -33.19 11.80
C GLN A 78 21.33 -32.50 12.97
N ALA A 79 20.58 -31.89 13.88
CA ALA A 79 21.09 -31.38 15.14
C ALA A 79 20.11 -31.70 16.29
N SER A 80 20.65 -31.84 17.51
CA SER A 80 19.87 -32.03 18.73
C SER A 80 20.28 -31.05 19.83
N TYR A 81 19.31 -30.66 20.64
CA TYR A 81 19.44 -29.68 21.73
C TYR A 81 18.77 -30.24 22.98
N GLU A 82 19.40 -30.09 24.14
CA GLU A 82 18.80 -30.34 25.44
C GLU A 82 18.18 -29.04 25.95
N LEU A 83 16.89 -29.08 26.27
CA LEU A 83 16.12 -27.91 26.70
C LEU A 83 15.54 -28.17 28.10
N ASP A 84 15.56 -27.15 28.95
CA ASP A 84 14.84 -27.15 30.23
C ASP A 84 13.56 -26.34 30.08
N ILE A 85 12.41 -27.02 30.12
CA ILE A 85 11.10 -26.38 29.96
C ILE A 85 10.64 -25.89 31.34
N PRO A 86 10.49 -24.57 31.55
CA PRO A 86 10.28 -24.01 32.89
C PRO A 86 8.94 -24.42 33.50
N GLU A 87 7.91 -24.63 32.69
CA GLU A 87 6.58 -25.01 33.14
C GLU A 87 5.82 -25.79 32.06
N ALA A 88 4.85 -26.61 32.46
CA ALA A 88 4.06 -27.40 31.52
C ALA A 88 2.97 -26.53 30.85
N GLY A 89 2.70 -26.79 29.57
CA GLY A 89 1.60 -26.19 28.82
C GLY A 89 1.90 -26.01 27.34
N GLU A 90 1.05 -25.22 26.67
CA GLU A 90 1.18 -24.86 25.26
C GLU A 90 2.27 -23.80 25.05
N TYR A 91 3.09 -24.01 24.03
CA TYR A 91 4.13 -23.10 23.56
C TYR A 91 4.04 -22.90 22.04
N GLN A 92 4.14 -21.66 21.59
CA GLN A 92 4.41 -21.33 20.19
C GLN A 92 5.88 -21.61 19.87
N LEU A 93 6.13 -22.48 18.90
CA LEU A 93 7.46 -22.76 18.40
C LEU A 93 7.76 -21.91 17.17
N TRP A 94 8.88 -21.21 17.21
CA TRP A 94 9.39 -20.39 16.11
C TRP A 94 10.84 -20.76 15.81
N VAL A 95 11.24 -20.58 14.55
CA VAL A 95 12.63 -20.63 14.10
C VAL A 95 12.96 -19.38 13.33
N ARG A 96 14.20 -18.92 13.44
CA ARG A 96 14.78 -17.90 12.57
C ARG A 96 15.74 -18.57 11.60
N LYS A 97 15.47 -18.49 10.29
CA LYS A 97 16.14 -19.30 9.26
C LYS A 97 16.30 -18.56 7.92
N PHE A 98 17.15 -19.10 7.05
CA PHE A 98 17.34 -18.65 5.67
C PHE A 98 16.20 -19.10 4.74
N TRP A 99 15.37 -18.17 4.25
CA TRP A 99 14.38 -18.34 3.18
C TRP A 99 13.44 -19.57 3.39
N ARG A 100 12.54 -19.80 2.44
CA ARG A 100 11.81 -21.07 2.19
C ARG A 100 12.71 -22.28 1.80
N HIS A 101 14.03 -22.19 1.97
CA HIS A 101 14.94 -23.31 1.70
C HIS A 101 14.79 -24.41 2.75
N GLY A 102 14.82 -25.67 2.28
CA GLY A 102 14.67 -26.89 3.07
C GLY A 102 13.26 -27.03 3.70
N PRO A 103 12.50 -28.09 3.35
CA PRO A 103 11.57 -28.57 4.35
C PRO A 103 12.42 -29.11 5.52
N MET A 104 11.90 -29.08 6.74
CA MET A 104 12.62 -29.61 7.90
C MET A 104 11.71 -30.49 8.72
N HIS A 105 12.29 -31.54 9.30
CA HIS A 105 11.64 -32.31 10.33
C HIS A 105 12.06 -31.79 11.69
N TYR A 106 11.13 -31.76 12.64
CA TYR A 106 11.44 -31.50 14.05
C TYR A 106 10.65 -32.43 14.97
N ARG A 107 11.15 -32.67 16.18
CA ARG A 107 10.41 -33.36 17.25
C ARG A 107 10.93 -32.97 18.63
N PHE A 108 10.11 -33.23 19.64
CA PHE A 108 10.48 -33.18 21.05
C PHE A 108 10.52 -34.59 21.65
N GLY A 109 11.61 -34.94 22.33
CA GLY A 109 11.82 -36.25 22.93
C GLY A 109 11.56 -37.41 21.96
N GLU A 110 10.74 -38.36 22.38
CA GLU A 110 10.36 -39.52 21.57
C GLU A 110 9.10 -39.30 20.71
N ALA A 111 8.63 -38.05 20.57
CA ALA A 111 7.47 -37.74 19.74
C ALA A 111 7.71 -38.06 18.25
N ALA A 112 6.62 -38.19 17.50
CA ALA A 112 6.69 -38.35 16.05
C ALA A 112 7.26 -37.09 15.40
N TRP A 113 8.11 -37.28 14.38
CA TRP A 113 8.62 -36.21 13.55
C TRP A 113 7.48 -35.44 12.88
N GLN A 114 7.49 -34.12 13.06
CA GLN A 114 6.67 -33.16 12.33
C GLN A 114 7.42 -32.69 11.09
N THR A 115 6.71 -32.21 10.07
CA THR A 115 7.33 -31.70 8.83
C THR A 115 6.89 -30.28 8.56
N LEU A 116 7.87 -29.38 8.44
CA LEU A 116 7.67 -28.03 7.94
C LEU A 116 7.90 -28.00 6.43
N GLY A 117 6.89 -27.56 5.68
CA GLY A 117 6.96 -27.40 4.24
C GLY A 117 7.73 -26.15 3.79
N ARG A 118 7.81 -25.94 2.47
CA ARG A 118 8.43 -24.72 1.89
C ARG A 118 7.44 -23.56 1.73
N ASP A 119 6.14 -23.83 1.63
CA ASP A 119 5.12 -22.77 1.49
C ASP A 119 4.67 -22.19 2.84
N ILE A 120 5.59 -21.53 3.51
CA ILE A 120 5.39 -20.92 4.82
C ILE A 120 5.60 -19.40 4.76
N PRO A 121 4.78 -18.62 5.48
CA PRO A 121 4.98 -17.18 5.60
C PRO A 121 6.35 -16.90 6.26
N LEU A 122 7.08 -15.96 5.67
CA LEU A 122 8.30 -15.39 6.24
C LEU A 122 7.97 -14.12 7.02
N VAL A 123 8.52 -13.99 8.23
CA VAL A 123 8.18 -12.94 9.18
C VAL A 123 9.44 -12.13 9.47
N ASP A 124 9.33 -10.81 9.58
CA ASP A 124 10.45 -9.94 9.98
C ASP A 124 11.75 -10.20 9.17
N ARG A 125 11.64 -10.10 7.85
CA ARG A 125 12.75 -10.37 6.93
C ARG A 125 13.90 -9.38 7.10
N GLN A 126 15.11 -9.91 7.27
CA GLN A 126 16.34 -9.14 7.36
C GLN A 126 17.36 -9.59 6.32
N ARG A 127 17.87 -8.65 5.51
CA ARG A 127 18.93 -8.94 4.54
C ARG A 127 20.28 -9.15 5.23
N LEU A 128 21.02 -10.12 4.72
CA LEU A 128 22.36 -10.50 5.13
C LEU A 128 23.34 -10.35 3.94
N PRO A 129 24.67 -10.43 4.17
CA PRO A 129 25.66 -10.51 3.09
C PRO A 129 25.42 -11.69 2.13
N LYS A 130 26.10 -11.69 0.98
CA LYS A 130 26.01 -12.75 -0.06
C LYS A 130 24.60 -12.91 -0.66
N ASP A 131 23.84 -11.81 -0.75
CA ASP A 131 22.45 -11.79 -1.23
C ASP A 131 21.52 -12.77 -0.48
N ALA A 132 21.83 -13.00 0.80
CA ALA A 132 21.04 -13.85 1.68
C ALA A 132 20.03 -13.04 2.51
N GLU A 133 19.13 -13.76 3.17
CA GLU A 133 18.18 -13.21 4.14
C GLU A 133 18.06 -14.11 5.36
N VAL A 134 17.53 -13.57 6.44
CA VAL A 134 17.11 -14.34 7.61
C VAL A 134 15.71 -13.90 7.99
N ASP A 135 14.84 -14.86 8.19
CA ASP A 135 13.41 -14.68 8.39
C ASP A 135 12.96 -15.49 9.60
N TRP A 136 12.03 -14.95 10.36
CA TRP A 136 11.28 -15.70 11.34
C TRP A 136 10.21 -16.54 10.67
N VAL A 137 9.97 -17.73 11.21
CA VAL A 137 8.99 -18.69 10.71
C VAL A 137 8.31 -19.32 11.91
N TYR A 138 6.98 -19.24 11.93
CA TYR A 138 6.15 -19.97 12.88
C TYR A 138 6.07 -21.43 12.47
N LEU A 139 6.39 -22.34 13.41
CA LEU A 139 6.34 -23.78 13.16
C LEU A 139 4.97 -24.31 13.56
N ASP A 140 4.65 -24.25 14.85
CA ASP A 140 3.46 -24.89 15.42
C ASP A 140 3.20 -24.42 16.85
N THR A 141 2.05 -24.80 17.41
CA THR A 141 1.82 -24.81 18.87
C THR A 141 2.06 -26.21 19.40
N VAL A 142 2.96 -26.35 20.36
CA VAL A 142 3.34 -27.63 20.96
C VAL A 142 3.00 -27.68 22.44
N GLU A 143 2.45 -28.80 22.90
CA GLU A 143 2.21 -29.08 24.32
C GLU A 143 3.46 -29.73 24.92
N LEU A 144 4.04 -29.11 25.96
CA LEU A 144 5.27 -29.58 26.60
C LEU A 144 5.07 -29.79 28.10
N SER A 145 5.77 -30.77 28.66
CA SER A 145 5.87 -30.97 30.11
C SER A 145 7.03 -30.15 30.68
N ALA A 146 6.91 -29.71 31.93
CA ALA A 146 8.01 -29.06 32.64
C ALA A 146 9.19 -30.02 32.86
N GLY A 147 10.40 -29.48 32.82
CA GLY A 147 11.67 -30.20 33.00
C GLY A 147 12.43 -30.45 31.70
N GLU A 148 13.44 -31.32 31.78
CA GLU A 148 14.34 -31.60 30.67
C GLU A 148 13.65 -32.35 29.51
N THR A 149 13.89 -31.90 28.30
CA THR A 149 13.49 -32.56 27.05
C THR A 149 14.57 -32.39 25.98
N THR A 150 14.49 -33.16 24.91
CA THR A 150 15.36 -33.01 23.73
C THR A 150 14.56 -32.41 22.60
N PHE A 151 15.10 -31.39 21.92
CA PHE A 151 14.60 -30.91 20.63
C PHE A 151 15.54 -31.38 19.52
N GLU A 152 14.99 -32.02 18.50
CA GLU A 152 15.76 -32.48 17.35
C GLU A 152 15.24 -31.87 16.06
N ILE A 153 16.16 -31.53 15.16
CA ILE A 153 15.86 -31.05 13.81
C ILE A 153 16.65 -31.80 12.77
N GLN A 154 16.04 -32.03 11.61
CA GLN A 154 16.67 -32.66 10.46
C GLN A 154 16.22 -31.96 9.18
N LEU A 155 17.14 -31.68 8.25
CA LEU A 155 16.74 -31.18 6.93
C LEU A 155 15.96 -32.27 6.19
N ALA A 156 14.76 -31.97 5.72
CA ALA A 156 13.92 -32.91 4.98
C ALA A 156 14.21 -32.80 3.48
N LEU A 157 15.46 -33.08 3.09
CA LEU A 157 15.92 -32.96 1.70
C LEU A 157 16.01 -34.34 1.03
N GLN A 158 15.62 -34.42 -0.23
CA GLN A 158 15.84 -35.62 -1.03
C GLN A 158 17.25 -35.62 -1.65
N PRO A 159 17.88 -36.80 -1.85
CA PRO A 159 19.17 -36.88 -2.52
C PRO A 159 19.14 -36.18 -3.89
N GLY A 160 20.08 -35.27 -4.12
CA GLY A 160 20.13 -34.47 -5.35
C GLY A 160 19.52 -33.06 -5.24
N GLU A 161 18.80 -32.74 -4.16
CA GLU A 161 18.31 -31.38 -3.91
C GLU A 161 19.43 -30.44 -3.43
N ASP A 162 19.23 -29.13 -3.63
CA ASP A 162 20.11 -28.11 -3.04
C ASP A 162 20.01 -28.15 -1.52
N ALA A 163 21.15 -28.36 -0.87
CA ALA A 163 21.28 -28.47 0.58
C ALA A 163 21.65 -27.14 1.26
N VAL A 164 21.59 -26.01 0.56
CA VAL A 164 21.76 -24.69 1.16
C VAL A 164 20.67 -24.45 2.21
N ALA A 165 21.10 -24.29 3.45
CA ALA A 165 20.26 -23.95 4.60
C ALA A 165 21.06 -23.13 5.62
N GLY A 166 20.38 -22.25 6.34
CA GLY A 166 20.89 -21.48 7.47
C GLY A 166 19.84 -21.43 8.57
N LEU A 167 20.20 -21.75 9.81
CA LEU A 167 19.33 -21.69 10.99
C LEU A 167 20.04 -20.84 12.05
N ASP A 168 19.42 -19.75 12.47
CA ASP A 168 19.97 -18.77 13.41
C ASP A 168 19.60 -19.14 14.85
N CYS A 169 18.31 -19.18 15.18
CA CYS A 169 17.85 -19.50 16.53
C CYS A 169 16.43 -20.06 16.53
N PHE A 170 16.00 -20.51 17.71
CA PHE A 170 14.66 -20.98 17.96
C PHE A 170 14.10 -20.35 19.24
N VAL A 171 12.78 -20.23 19.29
CA VAL A 171 12.08 -19.80 20.52
C VAL A 171 10.80 -20.61 20.74
N LEU A 172 10.61 -21.03 21.98
CA LEU A 172 9.34 -21.48 22.53
C LEU A 172 8.77 -20.34 23.37
N SER A 173 7.57 -19.86 23.06
CA SER A 173 6.91 -18.80 23.84
C SER A 173 5.52 -19.21 24.26
N ARG A 174 5.16 -18.99 25.53
CA ARG A 174 3.79 -19.19 26.02
C ARG A 174 2.86 -18.03 25.67
N GLU A 175 3.44 -16.85 25.46
CA GLU A 175 2.72 -15.65 25.07
C GLU A 175 2.83 -15.46 23.55
N PRO A 176 1.88 -14.74 22.91
CA PRO A 176 2.00 -14.37 21.51
C PRO A 176 3.34 -13.68 21.22
N PHE A 177 4.19 -14.34 20.44
CA PHE A 177 5.48 -13.75 20.04
C PHE A 177 5.30 -12.93 18.76
N PHE A 178 5.84 -11.71 18.79
CA PHE A 178 5.90 -10.79 17.65
C PHE A 178 7.36 -10.57 17.29
N PRO A 179 7.90 -11.33 16.32
CA PRO A 179 9.31 -11.25 15.97
C PRO A 179 9.74 -9.84 15.53
N ARG A 180 10.91 -9.41 15.99
CA ARG A 180 11.53 -8.12 15.69
C ARG A 180 13.05 -8.27 15.64
N GLY A 181 13.63 -8.20 14.45
CA GLY A 181 15.04 -8.46 14.21
C GLY A 181 15.54 -9.73 14.90
N LYS A 182 16.59 -9.56 15.70
CA LYS A 182 17.27 -10.63 16.45
C LYS A 182 16.91 -10.67 17.95
N PHE A 183 15.93 -9.88 18.36
CA PHE A 183 15.64 -9.64 19.78
C PHE A 183 14.77 -10.75 20.38
N LYS A 184 15.05 -11.11 21.63
CA LYS A 184 14.24 -12.09 22.39
C LYS A 184 12.89 -11.48 22.81
N PRO A 185 11.89 -12.30 23.17
CA PRO A 185 10.66 -11.80 23.77
C PRO A 185 10.94 -10.85 24.95
N GLY A 186 10.41 -9.63 24.88
CA GLY A 186 10.58 -8.60 25.92
C GLY A 186 11.84 -7.72 25.80
N GLU A 187 12.81 -8.06 24.94
CA GLU A 187 13.98 -7.22 24.70
C GLU A 187 13.62 -5.97 23.87
N ARG A 188 14.33 -4.88 24.16
CA ARG A 188 14.17 -3.57 23.51
C ARG A 188 15.28 -3.33 22.51
N ALA A 189 14.92 -2.92 21.30
CA ALA A 189 15.88 -2.66 20.24
C ALA A 189 16.77 -1.45 20.54
N ALA A 190 16.29 -0.49 21.33
CA ALA A 190 17.04 0.72 21.69
C ALA A 190 18.16 0.46 22.71
N ASP A 191 18.15 -0.68 23.40
CA ASP A 191 19.17 -1.00 24.41
C ASP A 191 20.54 -1.18 23.75
N GLY A 192 21.50 -0.31 24.08
CA GLY A 192 22.86 -0.36 23.55
C GLY A 192 23.03 0.27 22.16
N VAL A 193 21.99 0.91 21.60
CA VAL A 193 22.07 1.64 20.33
C VAL A 193 22.48 3.10 20.55
N GLU A 194 23.54 3.55 19.87
CA GLU A 194 23.92 4.96 19.85
C GLU A 194 22.97 5.77 18.96
N VAL A 195 22.18 6.65 19.58
CA VAL A 195 21.28 7.56 18.87
C VAL A 195 22.00 8.91 18.66
N PRO A 196 22.13 9.41 17.41
CA PRO A 196 22.81 10.67 17.16
C PRO A 196 22.19 11.87 17.89
N ASP A 197 23.01 12.88 18.19
CA ASP A 197 22.53 14.15 18.74
C ASP A 197 21.43 14.77 17.87
N GLY A 198 20.36 15.24 18.51
CA GLY A 198 19.18 15.77 17.81
C GLY A 198 18.20 14.71 17.33
N TRP A 199 18.42 13.42 17.62
CA TRP A 199 17.50 12.32 17.33
C TRP A 199 17.03 11.63 18.63
N PHE A 200 15.98 10.83 18.53
CA PHE A 200 15.50 9.93 19.59
C PHE A 200 15.08 8.60 18.98
N ALA A 201 15.21 7.50 19.73
CA ALA A 201 14.75 6.18 19.32
C ALA A 201 13.27 5.98 19.61
N LEU A 202 12.59 5.29 18.70
CA LEU A 202 11.22 4.80 18.84
C LEU A 202 11.27 3.28 19.06
N ASP A 203 10.97 2.86 20.28
CA ASP A 203 11.10 1.47 20.74
C ASP A 203 10.13 1.18 21.90
N GLU A 204 8.91 1.67 21.75
CA GLU A 204 7.79 1.33 22.60
C GLU A 204 7.49 -0.18 22.53
N PRO A 205 6.99 -0.78 23.63
CA PRO A 205 6.42 -2.12 23.59
C PRO A 205 5.31 -2.23 22.54
N LEU A 206 5.04 -3.45 22.09
CA LEU A 206 3.91 -3.74 21.21
C LEU A 206 2.59 -3.20 21.80
N ASP A 207 1.73 -2.64 20.94
CA ASP A 207 0.40 -2.18 21.37
C ASP A 207 -0.45 -3.35 21.89
N THR A 208 -0.88 -3.27 23.15
CA THR A 208 -1.77 -4.27 23.78
C THR A 208 -3.23 -3.83 23.77
N PHE A 209 -3.54 -2.73 23.08
CA PHE A 209 -4.90 -2.16 22.95
C PHE A 209 -5.59 -1.88 24.28
N ARG A 210 -4.82 -1.39 25.26
CA ARG A 210 -5.31 -1.11 26.61
C ARG A 210 -6.46 -0.11 26.61
N ASP A 211 -7.42 -0.31 27.51
CA ASP A 211 -8.59 0.56 27.68
C ASP A 211 -8.26 2.01 28.10
N ASP A 212 -7.07 2.25 28.65
CA ASP A 212 -6.59 3.59 29.03
C ASP A 212 -5.89 4.33 27.89
N THR A 213 -5.92 3.80 26.66
CA THR A 213 -5.45 4.51 25.46
C THR A 213 -6.30 5.77 25.22
N LEU A 214 -5.62 6.88 24.89
CA LEU A 214 -6.29 8.16 24.62
C LEU A 214 -6.51 8.41 23.13
N LEU A 215 -5.88 7.61 22.26
CA LEU A 215 -5.97 7.71 20.81
C LEU A 215 -6.25 6.34 20.19
N ASP A 216 -7.51 6.11 19.83
CA ASP A 216 -7.94 4.92 19.11
C ASP A 216 -9.11 5.24 18.18
N LEU A 217 -8.88 5.11 16.87
CA LEU A 217 -9.86 5.45 15.84
C LEU A 217 -10.70 4.26 15.36
N ARG A 218 -10.61 3.09 15.99
CA ARG A 218 -11.44 1.93 15.64
C ARG A 218 -12.94 2.26 15.65
N HIS A 219 -13.37 3.18 16.50
CA HIS A 219 -14.77 3.62 16.57
C HIS A 219 -15.29 4.33 15.31
N LEU A 220 -14.41 4.76 14.39
CA LEU A 220 -14.81 5.32 13.10
C LEU A 220 -15.33 4.24 12.13
N ASN A 221 -14.93 2.98 12.32
CA ASN A 221 -15.35 1.87 11.48
C ASN A 221 -16.69 1.32 11.95
N GLU A 222 -17.42 0.65 11.05
CA GLU A 222 -18.57 -0.15 11.44
C GLU A 222 -18.19 -1.19 12.52
N PRO A 223 -19.15 -1.69 13.32
CA PRO A 223 -18.89 -2.81 14.22
C PRO A 223 -18.30 -4.01 13.50
N GLU A 224 -18.83 -4.34 12.32
CA GLU A 224 -18.22 -5.26 11.37
C GLU A 224 -18.32 -4.69 9.95
N ALA A 225 -17.35 -4.99 9.09
CA ALA A 225 -17.40 -4.51 7.70
C ALA A 225 -18.62 -5.11 6.99
N GLY A 226 -19.44 -4.26 6.39
CA GLY A 226 -20.67 -4.70 5.72
C GLY A 226 -21.84 -4.88 6.69
N THR A 227 -21.80 -4.28 7.88
CA THR A 227 -22.93 -4.29 8.83
C THR A 227 -24.21 -3.77 8.17
N HIS A 228 -24.10 -2.72 7.35
CA HIS A 228 -25.23 -2.17 6.60
C HIS A 228 -25.46 -2.82 5.23
N GLY A 229 -24.73 -3.89 4.90
CA GLY A 229 -24.74 -4.55 3.60
C GLY A 229 -23.58 -4.13 2.68
N PRO A 230 -23.63 -4.54 1.40
CA PRO A 230 -22.57 -4.27 0.42
C PRO A 230 -22.37 -2.77 0.17
N LEU A 231 -21.15 -2.38 -0.17
CA LEU A 231 -20.84 -1.02 -0.64
C LEU A 231 -21.61 -0.70 -1.93
N ARG A 232 -22.04 0.55 -2.07
CA ARG A 232 -22.81 1.03 -3.22
C ARG A 232 -22.26 2.35 -3.73
N LYS A 233 -22.55 2.68 -4.99
CA LYS A 233 -22.38 4.05 -5.47
C LYS A 233 -23.44 4.95 -4.85
N SER A 234 -23.12 6.22 -4.69
CA SER A 234 -24.07 7.28 -4.37
C SER A 234 -25.18 7.36 -5.42
N PRO A 235 -26.33 8.00 -5.12
CA PRO A 235 -27.43 8.13 -6.08
C PRO A 235 -27.06 8.82 -7.41
N ASP A 236 -26.09 9.74 -7.39
CA ASP A 236 -25.54 10.40 -8.58
C ASP A 236 -24.36 9.63 -9.22
N GLY A 237 -23.91 8.55 -8.59
CA GLY A 237 -22.83 7.69 -9.05
C GLY A 237 -21.42 8.16 -8.70
N ASN A 238 -21.23 9.38 -8.19
CA ASN A 238 -19.92 10.02 -8.09
C ASN A 238 -19.10 9.65 -6.84
N SER A 239 -19.69 8.96 -5.85
CA SER A 239 -19.02 8.65 -4.58
C SER A 239 -19.42 7.29 -4.02
N ILE A 240 -18.67 6.79 -3.03
CA ILE A 240 -18.97 5.51 -2.37
C ILE A 240 -19.81 5.73 -1.11
N HIS A 241 -20.87 4.92 -0.98
CA HIS A 241 -21.74 4.88 0.19
C HIS A 241 -21.73 3.48 0.82
N LEU A 242 -21.93 3.42 2.14
CA LEU A 242 -22.27 2.20 2.86
C LEU A 242 -23.64 1.67 2.38
N GLY A 243 -23.97 0.43 2.74
CA GLY A 243 -25.21 -0.22 2.28
C GLY A 243 -26.50 0.48 2.73
N ASP A 244 -26.45 1.32 3.77
CA ASP A 244 -27.56 2.16 4.26
C ASP A 244 -27.65 3.53 3.55
N GLY A 245 -26.72 3.84 2.65
CA GLY A 245 -26.63 5.12 1.95
C GLY A 245 -25.81 6.19 2.66
N THR A 246 -25.12 5.88 3.75
CA THR A 246 -24.19 6.82 4.40
C THR A 246 -22.92 7.01 3.55
N PRO A 247 -22.52 8.26 3.19
CA PRO A 247 -21.26 8.51 2.48
C PRO A 247 -20.05 8.00 3.26
N VAL A 248 -19.09 7.40 2.57
CA VAL A 248 -17.87 6.88 3.19
C VAL A 248 -16.66 7.12 2.29
N ARG A 249 -15.52 7.46 2.91
CA ARG A 249 -14.21 7.45 2.26
C ARG A 249 -13.32 6.38 2.87
N PHE A 250 -12.47 5.77 2.06
CA PHE A 250 -11.57 4.69 2.44
C PHE A 250 -10.13 5.17 2.53
N TRP A 251 -9.63 5.19 3.77
CA TRP A 251 -8.21 5.28 4.06
C TRP A 251 -7.69 3.86 4.22
N GLY A 252 -7.05 3.35 3.18
CA GLY A 252 -6.73 1.94 3.04
C GLY A 252 -5.25 1.64 2.93
N VAL A 253 -4.92 0.35 3.00
CA VAL A 253 -3.54 -0.15 2.89
C VAL A 253 -3.50 -1.41 2.02
N ASN A 254 -2.39 -1.65 1.34
CA ASN A 254 -2.16 -2.92 0.66
C ASN A 254 -1.56 -3.92 1.65
N LEU A 255 -2.03 -5.16 1.59
CA LEU A 255 -1.44 -6.35 2.21
C LEU A 255 -1.25 -7.41 1.11
N SER A 256 -0.28 -8.30 1.29
CA SER A 256 -0.02 -9.41 0.38
C SER A 256 -0.42 -10.75 0.99
N ALA A 257 -0.26 -11.84 0.25
CA ALA A 257 -0.41 -13.20 0.74
C ALA A 257 0.58 -13.51 1.88
N GLN A 258 1.66 -12.75 2.00
CA GLN A 258 2.62 -12.87 3.09
C GLN A 258 2.01 -12.42 4.42
N GLU A 259 1.24 -11.34 4.44
CA GLU A 259 0.52 -10.85 5.63
C GLU A 259 -0.72 -11.69 5.90
N ALA A 260 -1.45 -12.11 4.86
CA ALA A 260 -2.61 -13.00 5.00
C ALA A 260 -2.23 -14.38 5.56
N GLY A 261 -0.99 -14.84 5.32
CA GLY A 261 -0.51 -16.14 5.77
C GLY A 261 -0.02 -16.20 7.21
N GLN A 262 0.15 -15.05 7.88
CA GLN A 262 0.73 -14.98 9.22
C GLN A 262 -0.09 -15.78 10.26
N PRO A 263 0.51 -16.18 11.39
CA PRO A 263 -0.24 -16.78 12.50
C PRO A 263 -1.40 -15.89 12.98
N ASP A 264 -2.46 -16.51 13.50
CA ASP A 264 -3.70 -15.82 13.86
C ASP A 264 -3.46 -14.58 14.75
N HIS A 265 -2.66 -14.68 15.80
CA HIS A 265 -2.40 -13.54 16.69
C HIS A 265 -1.77 -12.34 15.97
N ILE A 266 -0.98 -12.56 14.91
CA ILE A 266 -0.35 -11.50 14.12
C ILE A 266 -1.37 -10.86 13.16
N VAL A 267 -2.22 -11.66 12.52
CA VAL A 267 -3.30 -11.16 11.64
C VAL A 267 -4.32 -10.36 12.47
N GLN A 268 -4.71 -10.85 13.64
CA GLN A 268 -5.62 -10.15 14.56
C GLN A 268 -5.01 -8.84 15.07
N HIS A 269 -3.74 -8.85 15.49
CA HIS A 269 -3.03 -7.64 15.91
C HIS A 269 -2.96 -6.62 14.77
N THR A 270 -2.54 -7.05 13.59
CA THR A 270 -2.37 -6.19 12.42
C THR A 270 -3.69 -5.51 12.04
N THR A 271 -4.78 -6.27 11.92
CA THR A 271 -6.09 -5.71 11.57
C THR A 271 -6.62 -4.76 12.66
N ARG A 272 -6.44 -5.10 13.95
CA ARG A 272 -6.83 -4.22 15.07
C ARG A 272 -6.00 -2.94 15.12
N ARG A 273 -4.69 -3.02 14.85
CA ARG A 273 -3.77 -1.87 14.78
C ARG A 273 -4.11 -0.96 13.61
N LEU A 274 -4.39 -1.53 12.43
CA LEU A 274 -4.84 -0.76 11.27
C LEU A 274 -6.14 0.02 11.58
N ALA A 275 -7.13 -0.64 12.19
CA ALA A 275 -8.37 0.05 12.58
C ALA A 275 -8.12 1.15 13.62
N LYS A 276 -7.23 0.91 14.60
CA LYS A 276 -6.81 1.92 15.58
C LYS A 276 -6.20 3.16 14.92
N LEU A 277 -5.44 2.98 13.85
CA LEU A 277 -4.83 4.05 13.05
C LEU A 277 -5.83 4.77 12.13
N GLY A 278 -7.07 4.29 12.03
CA GLY A 278 -8.13 4.88 11.21
C GLY A 278 -8.31 4.23 9.84
N VAL A 279 -7.65 3.10 9.58
CA VAL A 279 -7.80 2.33 8.34
C VAL A 279 -9.16 1.64 8.30
N ASN A 280 -9.83 1.68 7.16
CA ASN A 280 -11.12 1.03 6.91
C ASN A 280 -11.19 0.25 5.59
N MET A 281 -10.08 0.11 4.88
CA MET A 281 -9.95 -0.80 3.73
C MET A 281 -8.60 -1.50 3.70
N ILE A 282 -8.58 -2.79 3.36
CA ILE A 282 -7.38 -3.54 3.01
C ILE A 282 -7.51 -3.98 1.55
N ARG A 283 -6.54 -3.63 0.70
CA ARG A 283 -6.39 -4.26 -0.61
C ARG A 283 -5.48 -5.47 -0.48
N HIS A 284 -6.04 -6.67 -0.63
CA HIS A 284 -5.25 -7.88 -0.76
C HIS A 284 -4.77 -7.99 -2.21
N HIS A 285 -3.47 -7.80 -2.44
CA HIS A 285 -2.84 -7.82 -3.77
C HIS A 285 -1.83 -8.96 -3.88
N SER A 286 -2.29 -10.16 -4.28
CA SER A 286 -1.42 -11.34 -4.43
C SER A 286 -2.02 -12.46 -5.28
N PRO A 287 -1.18 -13.33 -5.87
CA PRO A 287 -1.65 -14.51 -6.60
C PRO A 287 -2.22 -15.55 -5.61
N LEU A 288 -3.32 -16.18 -5.99
CA LEU A 288 -4.03 -17.19 -5.18
C LEU A 288 -3.91 -18.62 -5.75
N TRP A 289 -3.07 -18.82 -6.76
CA TRP A 289 -2.84 -20.12 -7.40
C TRP A 289 -1.56 -20.80 -6.92
N ILE A 290 -1.45 -22.09 -7.24
CA ILE A 290 -0.30 -22.93 -6.92
C ILE A 290 0.95 -22.37 -7.60
N ASP A 291 1.95 -22.01 -6.79
CA ASP A 291 3.29 -21.70 -7.25
C ASP A 291 4.33 -22.63 -6.60
N ASN A 292 5.46 -22.81 -7.28
CA ASN A 292 6.56 -23.63 -6.74
C ASN A 292 7.57 -22.78 -5.95
N GLY A 293 7.14 -21.64 -5.36
CA GLY A 293 7.89 -20.92 -4.34
C GLY A 293 9.21 -20.24 -4.77
N LEU A 294 9.47 -20.04 -6.07
CA LEU A 294 10.83 -19.67 -6.52
C LEU A 294 11.04 -18.21 -6.94
N THR A 295 9.99 -17.41 -7.17
CA THR A 295 10.00 -15.96 -7.51
C THR A 295 8.71 -15.62 -8.25
N TYR A 296 8.39 -14.33 -8.36
CA TYR A 296 7.40 -13.82 -9.33
C TYR A 296 7.57 -14.51 -10.69
N GLY A 297 6.55 -15.26 -11.13
CA GLY A 297 6.62 -15.99 -12.41
C GLY A 297 7.13 -17.42 -12.36
N THR A 298 6.94 -18.16 -11.28
CA THR A 298 7.29 -19.60 -11.21
C THR A 298 6.07 -20.52 -11.00
N ALA A 299 4.86 -19.99 -11.18
CA ALA A 299 3.62 -20.75 -11.09
C ALA A 299 3.62 -22.00 -11.98
N THR A 300 3.25 -23.15 -11.41
CA THR A 300 3.19 -24.45 -12.11
C THR A 300 1.85 -24.70 -12.79
N SER A 301 0.80 -24.04 -12.31
CA SER A 301 -0.49 -23.89 -12.99
C SER A 301 -0.95 -22.44 -12.76
N PRO A 302 -1.10 -21.62 -13.80
CA PRO A 302 -1.40 -20.20 -13.64
C PRO A 302 -2.85 -19.89 -13.24
N VAL A 303 -3.72 -20.90 -13.07
CA VAL A 303 -5.13 -20.72 -12.67
C VAL A 303 -5.68 -21.79 -11.72
N THR A 304 -4.89 -22.80 -11.32
CA THR A 304 -5.35 -23.71 -10.27
C THR A 304 -5.16 -23.05 -8.92
N LEU A 305 -6.26 -22.73 -8.24
CA LEU A 305 -6.22 -22.11 -6.92
C LEU A 305 -5.49 -23.01 -5.93
N ASP A 306 -4.70 -22.37 -5.06
CA ASP A 306 -4.08 -23.02 -3.93
C ASP A 306 -5.05 -22.93 -2.74
N PRO A 307 -5.61 -24.05 -2.26
CA PRO A 307 -6.58 -24.02 -1.17
C PRO A 307 -6.00 -23.40 0.12
N VAL A 308 -4.69 -23.50 0.35
CA VAL A 308 -4.03 -22.88 1.50
C VAL A 308 -4.02 -21.36 1.35
N LYS A 309 -3.74 -20.83 0.17
CA LYS A 309 -3.78 -19.37 -0.07
C LYS A 309 -5.19 -18.81 -0.01
N VAL A 310 -6.17 -19.56 -0.53
CA VAL A 310 -7.59 -19.19 -0.42
C VAL A 310 -8.05 -19.17 1.03
N GLU A 311 -7.64 -20.16 1.84
CA GLU A 311 -7.93 -20.19 3.28
C GLU A 311 -7.28 -19.03 4.04
N ARG A 312 -6.02 -18.69 3.74
CA ARG A 312 -5.34 -17.50 4.30
C ARG A 312 -6.05 -16.19 3.94
N LEU A 313 -6.52 -16.05 2.70
CA LEU A 313 -7.34 -14.90 2.31
C LEU A 313 -8.67 -14.87 3.10
N HIS A 314 -9.33 -16.01 3.25
CA HIS A 314 -10.56 -16.15 4.03
C HIS A 314 -10.39 -15.74 5.49
N HIS A 315 -9.27 -16.15 6.11
CA HIS A 315 -8.89 -15.77 7.46
C HIS A 315 -8.63 -14.26 7.59
N LEU A 316 -7.87 -13.67 6.66
CA LEU A 316 -7.64 -12.22 6.62
C LEU A 316 -8.96 -11.44 6.49
N VAL A 317 -9.85 -11.86 5.58
CA VAL A 317 -11.17 -11.22 5.40
C VAL A 317 -11.99 -11.30 6.69
N ALA A 318 -11.99 -12.43 7.38
CA ALA A 318 -12.70 -12.58 8.65
C ALA A 318 -12.11 -11.68 9.75
N ALA A 319 -10.79 -11.64 9.90
CA ALA A 319 -10.13 -10.78 10.87
C ALA A 319 -10.41 -9.29 10.60
N ALA A 320 -10.23 -8.85 9.35
CA ALA A 320 -10.52 -7.47 8.93
C ALA A 320 -11.99 -7.09 9.15
N LYS A 321 -12.91 -8.01 8.86
CA LYS A 321 -14.35 -7.83 9.06
C LYS A 321 -14.68 -7.48 10.50
N THR A 322 -14.13 -8.19 11.50
CA THR A 322 -14.37 -7.88 12.93
C THR A 322 -13.89 -6.48 13.35
N GLN A 323 -12.96 -5.90 12.59
CA GLN A 323 -12.43 -4.56 12.82
C GLN A 323 -13.12 -3.48 12.00
N GLY A 324 -14.20 -3.84 11.28
CA GLY A 324 -14.92 -2.90 10.41
C GLY A 324 -14.10 -2.47 9.19
N ILE A 325 -13.12 -3.27 8.78
CA ILE A 325 -12.27 -3.02 7.62
C ILE A 325 -12.79 -3.82 6.43
N TYR A 326 -13.14 -3.14 5.34
CA TYR A 326 -13.54 -3.78 4.09
C TYR A 326 -12.34 -4.32 3.31
N THR A 327 -12.53 -5.39 2.56
CA THR A 327 -11.50 -5.94 1.67
C THR A 327 -11.74 -5.51 0.22
N ASN A 328 -10.69 -4.99 -0.42
CA ASN A 328 -10.56 -4.88 -1.87
C ASN A 328 -9.72 -6.06 -2.38
N LEU A 329 -10.26 -6.89 -3.26
CA LEU A 329 -9.59 -8.07 -3.80
C LEU A 329 -8.92 -7.75 -5.15
N SER A 330 -7.58 -7.69 -5.16
CA SER A 330 -6.75 -7.68 -6.38
C SER A 330 -6.02 -9.02 -6.50
N TRP A 331 -6.50 -9.85 -7.42
CA TRP A 331 -6.11 -11.27 -7.49
C TRP A 331 -5.47 -11.66 -8.82
N TYR A 332 -5.44 -10.74 -9.80
CA TYR A 332 -4.87 -11.00 -11.13
C TYR A 332 -3.89 -9.89 -11.54
N PHE A 333 -2.65 -10.29 -11.84
CA PHE A 333 -1.62 -9.44 -12.44
C PHE A 333 -0.80 -10.30 -13.43
N PRO A 334 -0.67 -9.95 -14.73
CA PRO A 334 0.07 -10.78 -15.68
C PRO A 334 1.53 -11.07 -15.27
N LEU A 335 2.14 -10.20 -14.47
CA LEU A 335 3.51 -10.38 -13.99
C LEU A 335 3.66 -11.62 -13.08
N TRP A 336 2.60 -12.03 -12.38
CA TRP A 336 2.62 -13.23 -11.54
C TRP A 336 2.54 -14.53 -12.34
N ILE A 337 2.12 -14.45 -13.59
CA ILE A 337 1.92 -15.61 -14.45
C ILE A 337 3.21 -15.93 -15.21
N ASN A 338 3.47 -17.21 -15.41
CA ASN A 338 4.46 -17.70 -16.37
C ASN A 338 3.84 -18.87 -17.10
N ASP A 339 3.29 -18.57 -18.28
CA ASP A 339 2.44 -19.53 -18.98
C ASP A 339 3.23 -20.77 -19.39
N GLY A 340 4.28 -20.62 -20.21
CA GLY A 340 5.08 -21.75 -20.69
C GLY A 340 4.24 -22.85 -21.36
N GLY A 341 3.07 -22.50 -21.93
CA GLY A 341 2.11 -23.43 -22.52
C GLY A 341 1.09 -24.03 -21.56
N ARG A 342 1.09 -23.67 -20.27
CA ARG A 342 0.25 -24.29 -19.23
C ARG A 342 -1.24 -23.92 -19.33
N LEU A 343 -1.56 -22.73 -19.82
CA LEU A 343 -2.92 -22.32 -20.21
C LEU A 343 -3.30 -22.91 -21.58
N GLY A 344 -2.41 -23.67 -22.22
CA GLY A 344 -2.55 -24.14 -23.59
C GLY A 344 -2.83 -23.00 -24.57
N LEU A 345 -2.19 -21.85 -24.35
CA LEU A 345 -2.16 -20.72 -25.27
C LEU A 345 -1.00 -20.96 -26.26
N ALA A 346 -1.29 -20.90 -27.56
CA ALA A 346 -0.30 -21.22 -28.59
C ALA A 346 0.95 -20.31 -28.52
N GLY A 347 2.14 -20.93 -28.57
CA GLY A 347 3.44 -20.27 -28.74
C GLY A 347 4.21 -20.00 -27.45
N TYR A 348 3.56 -19.96 -26.28
CA TYR A 348 4.22 -19.68 -25.00
C TYR A 348 5.17 -20.78 -24.52
N ASP A 349 4.94 -22.03 -24.90
CA ASP A 349 5.81 -23.18 -24.65
C ASP A 349 7.20 -23.03 -25.28
N THR A 350 7.32 -22.20 -26.32
CA THR A 350 8.58 -21.97 -27.05
C THR A 350 9.36 -20.74 -26.61
N LEU A 351 8.78 -19.87 -25.78
CA LEU A 351 9.43 -18.63 -25.36
C LEU A 351 10.42 -18.86 -24.20
N PRO A 352 11.44 -17.99 -24.03
CA PRO A 352 12.24 -17.98 -22.81
C PRO A 352 11.42 -17.51 -21.61
N ALA A 353 11.81 -17.89 -20.39
CA ALA A 353 10.99 -17.75 -19.18
C ALA A 353 10.57 -16.30 -18.86
N ASP A 354 11.45 -15.34 -19.11
CA ASP A 354 11.24 -13.91 -18.92
C ASP A 354 10.22 -13.30 -19.90
N LYS A 355 9.93 -13.99 -21.01
CA LYS A 355 8.97 -13.55 -22.04
C LYS A 355 7.62 -14.28 -22.00
N ARG A 356 7.38 -15.11 -20.98
CA ARG A 356 6.14 -15.91 -20.86
C ARG A 356 5.01 -15.19 -20.11
N LYS A 357 5.09 -13.87 -19.98
CA LYS A 357 4.09 -13.03 -19.31
C LYS A 357 2.93 -12.74 -20.29
N PRO A 358 1.68 -13.09 -19.96
CA PRO A 358 0.56 -12.93 -20.89
C PRO A 358 -0.10 -11.54 -20.79
N PHE A 359 0.68 -10.46 -20.84
CA PHE A 359 0.14 -9.10 -20.93
C PHE A 359 -0.78 -8.96 -22.14
N ALA A 360 -1.84 -8.14 -22.05
CA ALA A 360 -2.88 -7.92 -23.06
C ALA A 360 -3.76 -9.14 -23.44
N VAL A 361 -3.30 -10.38 -23.23
CA VAL A 361 -3.96 -11.61 -23.71
C VAL A 361 -5.37 -11.78 -23.13
N LEU A 362 -5.58 -11.35 -21.88
CA LEU A 362 -6.87 -11.46 -21.19
C LEU A 362 -8.00 -10.74 -21.95
N PHE A 363 -7.70 -9.65 -22.66
CA PHE A 363 -8.71 -8.83 -23.34
C PHE A 363 -9.23 -9.44 -24.64
N PHE A 364 -8.48 -10.34 -25.29
CA PHE A 364 -8.86 -10.85 -26.62
C PHE A 364 -8.88 -12.37 -26.77
N ASN A 365 -8.22 -13.12 -25.88
CA ASN A 365 -8.15 -14.58 -25.99
C ASN A 365 -9.24 -15.26 -25.14
N ASP A 366 -10.20 -15.88 -25.82
CA ASP A 366 -11.37 -16.52 -25.18
C ASP A 366 -10.98 -17.66 -24.22
N LYS A 367 -9.87 -18.37 -24.49
CA LYS A 367 -9.38 -19.45 -23.62
C LYS A 367 -8.74 -18.88 -22.35
N ALA A 368 -7.98 -17.79 -22.47
CA ALA A 368 -7.44 -17.10 -21.30
C ALA A 368 -8.58 -16.57 -20.41
N GLN A 369 -9.62 -15.97 -21.02
CA GLN A 369 -10.81 -15.53 -20.30
C GLN A 369 -11.56 -16.69 -19.63
N GLN A 370 -11.68 -17.84 -20.28
CA GLN A 370 -12.30 -19.02 -19.69
C GLN A 370 -11.56 -19.45 -18.42
N HIS A 371 -10.24 -19.59 -18.49
CA HIS A 371 -9.41 -19.93 -17.33
C HIS A 371 -9.53 -18.90 -16.19
N TYR A 372 -9.57 -17.60 -16.54
CA TYR A 372 -9.81 -16.53 -15.58
C TYR A 372 -11.17 -16.65 -14.90
N PHE A 373 -12.26 -16.80 -15.65
CA PHE A 373 -13.60 -16.90 -15.07
C PHE A 373 -13.83 -18.19 -14.28
N ASP A 374 -13.22 -19.30 -14.66
CA ASP A 374 -13.31 -20.55 -13.89
C ASP A 374 -12.62 -20.40 -12.52
N ALA A 375 -11.43 -19.81 -12.48
CA ALA A 375 -10.74 -19.51 -11.23
C ALA A 375 -11.53 -18.48 -10.38
N MET A 376 -12.13 -17.46 -11.00
CA MET A 376 -12.99 -16.49 -10.30
C MET A 376 -14.20 -17.18 -9.67
N ARG A 377 -14.88 -18.08 -10.39
CA ARG A 377 -16.04 -18.82 -9.85
C ARG A 377 -15.62 -19.69 -8.67
N GLU A 378 -14.52 -20.43 -8.79
CA GLU A 378 -14.01 -21.26 -7.70
C GLU A 378 -13.67 -20.41 -6.46
N LEU A 379 -12.92 -19.32 -6.65
CA LEU A 379 -12.51 -18.42 -5.57
C LEU A 379 -13.70 -17.82 -4.82
N LEU A 380 -14.65 -17.24 -5.55
CA LEU A 380 -15.72 -16.45 -4.95
C LEU A 380 -16.88 -17.30 -4.40
N THR A 381 -16.98 -18.57 -4.81
CA THR A 381 -18.02 -19.50 -4.34
C THR A 381 -17.53 -20.51 -3.30
N THR A 382 -16.22 -20.64 -3.11
CA THR A 382 -15.66 -21.47 -2.03
C THR A 382 -16.12 -20.90 -0.67
N PRO A 383 -16.77 -21.70 0.19
CA PRO A 383 -17.22 -21.22 1.49
C PRO A 383 -16.04 -20.77 2.36
N ASN A 384 -16.13 -19.57 2.94
CA ASN A 384 -15.18 -19.11 3.94
C ASN A 384 -15.45 -19.86 5.27
N PRO A 385 -14.53 -20.68 5.80
CA PRO A 385 -14.74 -21.41 7.05
C PRO A 385 -14.80 -20.48 8.28
N HIS A 386 -14.27 -19.27 8.19
CA HIS A 386 -14.19 -18.30 9.29
C HIS A 386 -15.42 -17.40 9.39
N THR A 387 -16.09 -17.09 8.26
CA THR A 387 -17.33 -16.28 8.26
C THR A 387 -18.59 -17.10 7.95
N GLY A 388 -18.45 -18.31 7.41
CA GLY A 388 -19.54 -19.16 6.95
C GLY A 388 -20.16 -18.74 5.61
N LEU A 389 -19.65 -17.68 4.97
CA LEU A 389 -20.15 -17.14 3.71
C LEU A 389 -19.12 -17.32 2.59
N PRO A 390 -19.51 -17.71 1.37
CA PRO A 390 -18.66 -17.50 0.20
C PRO A 390 -18.35 -16.02 0.03
N LEU A 391 -17.15 -15.70 -0.48
CA LEU A 391 -16.72 -14.30 -0.67
C LEU A 391 -17.69 -13.46 -1.52
N ALA A 392 -18.33 -14.05 -2.54
CA ALA A 392 -19.34 -13.34 -3.34
C ALA A 392 -20.53 -12.82 -2.52
N ASN A 393 -20.85 -13.47 -1.40
CA ASN A 393 -22.00 -13.17 -0.54
C ASN A 393 -21.62 -12.47 0.77
N ASP A 394 -20.32 -12.26 1.03
CA ASP A 394 -19.85 -11.59 2.23
C ASP A 394 -19.73 -10.07 1.96
N PRO A 395 -20.55 -9.21 2.58
CA PRO A 395 -20.48 -7.76 2.33
C PRO A 395 -19.17 -7.12 2.81
N ALA A 396 -18.34 -7.84 3.59
CA ALA A 396 -16.99 -7.41 3.92
C ALA A 396 -16.06 -7.38 2.69
N LEU A 397 -16.34 -8.14 1.62
CA LEU A 397 -15.68 -7.99 0.33
C LEU A 397 -16.28 -6.77 -0.40
N GLY A 398 -15.77 -5.59 -0.04
CA GLY A 398 -16.30 -4.31 -0.51
C GLY A 398 -16.02 -4.01 -1.98
N LEU A 399 -14.89 -4.47 -2.52
CA LEU A 399 -14.49 -4.19 -3.90
C LEU A 399 -13.73 -5.38 -4.54
N ILE A 400 -13.94 -5.62 -5.84
CA ILE A 400 -13.12 -6.54 -6.65
C ILE A 400 -12.45 -5.76 -7.78
N GLU A 401 -11.12 -5.83 -7.86
CA GLU A 401 -10.33 -5.34 -8.98
C GLU A 401 -10.15 -6.44 -10.01
N LEU A 402 -10.54 -6.17 -11.26
CA LEU A 402 -10.54 -7.17 -12.32
C LEU A 402 -9.12 -7.48 -12.85
N CYS A 403 -8.27 -6.47 -12.96
CA CYS A 403 -6.92 -6.63 -13.52
C CYS A 403 -5.95 -5.57 -13.03
N ASN A 404 -4.85 -5.95 -12.38
CA ASN A 404 -3.79 -5.03 -12.00
C ASN A 404 -2.85 -4.73 -13.18
N GLU A 405 -2.53 -3.46 -13.42
CA GLU A 405 -1.42 -3.01 -14.27
C GLU A 405 -1.33 -3.62 -15.69
N ASP A 406 -2.46 -3.79 -16.39
CA ASP A 406 -2.48 -4.28 -17.77
C ASP A 406 -3.61 -3.65 -18.58
N ASN A 407 -3.32 -3.28 -19.83
CA ASN A 407 -4.28 -2.74 -20.80
C ASN A 407 -3.73 -2.84 -22.23
N LEU A 408 -4.55 -2.49 -23.21
CA LEU A 408 -4.21 -2.50 -24.63
C LEU A 408 -3.57 -1.20 -25.13
N PHE A 409 -3.28 -0.24 -24.24
CA PHE A 409 -2.79 1.10 -24.60
C PHE A 409 -1.46 1.48 -23.93
N PHE A 410 -0.82 0.57 -23.20
CA PHE A 410 0.46 0.75 -22.52
C PHE A 410 1.61 0.07 -23.28
N TRP A 411 2.86 0.41 -22.94
CA TRP A 411 4.07 -0.10 -23.59
C TRP A 411 4.28 -1.63 -23.54
N THR A 412 3.52 -2.34 -22.69
CA THR A 412 3.50 -3.81 -22.69
C THR A 412 2.77 -4.37 -23.91
N PHE A 413 1.86 -3.61 -24.52
CA PHE A 413 1.18 -3.95 -25.78
C PHE A 413 2.12 -3.72 -26.98
N ASP A 414 2.94 -4.72 -27.27
CA ASP A 414 3.95 -4.73 -28.33
C ASP A 414 4.07 -6.16 -28.88
N GLU A 415 4.13 -6.30 -30.21
CA GLU A 415 4.25 -7.60 -30.90
C GLU A 415 5.43 -8.42 -30.37
N LYS A 416 6.53 -7.79 -29.96
CA LYS A 416 7.73 -8.48 -29.44
C LYS A 416 7.53 -9.11 -28.05
N ASN A 417 6.49 -8.68 -27.33
CA ASN A 417 6.19 -9.16 -25.98
C ASN A 417 5.22 -10.36 -26.00
N LEU A 418 4.66 -10.70 -27.16
CA LEU A 418 3.69 -11.77 -27.33
C LEU A 418 4.19 -12.85 -28.30
N PRO A 419 3.79 -14.13 -28.13
CA PRO A 419 4.00 -15.12 -29.18
C PRO A 419 3.29 -14.72 -30.47
N ALA A 420 3.92 -14.97 -31.62
CA ALA A 420 3.36 -14.64 -32.94
C ALA A 420 1.93 -15.18 -33.16
N ALA A 421 1.62 -16.36 -32.62
CA ALA A 421 0.29 -16.95 -32.70
C ALA A 421 -0.78 -16.14 -31.93
N GLN A 422 -0.42 -15.47 -30.84
CA GLN A 422 -1.32 -14.59 -30.09
C GLN A 422 -1.54 -13.27 -30.84
N TRP A 423 -0.48 -12.72 -31.44
CA TRP A 423 -0.60 -11.51 -32.26
C TRP A 423 -1.47 -11.76 -33.50
N GLU A 424 -1.27 -12.89 -34.19
CA GLU A 424 -2.09 -13.29 -35.33
C GLU A 424 -3.57 -13.48 -34.96
N LEU A 425 -3.86 -14.02 -33.77
CA LEU A 425 -5.23 -14.12 -33.27
C LEU A 425 -5.89 -12.74 -33.15
N LEU A 426 -5.15 -11.75 -32.62
CA LEU A 426 -5.63 -10.38 -32.50
C LEU A 426 -5.86 -9.74 -33.88
N GLU A 427 -4.96 -9.95 -34.83
CA GLU A 427 -5.07 -9.47 -36.22
C GLU A 427 -6.27 -10.06 -36.97
N ARG A 428 -6.61 -11.32 -36.70
CA ARG A 428 -7.83 -11.96 -37.23
C ARG A 428 -9.09 -11.36 -36.61
N LYS A 429 -9.10 -11.12 -35.29
CA LYS A 429 -10.21 -10.42 -34.63
C LYS A 429 -10.38 -8.99 -35.14
N PHE A 430 -9.29 -8.30 -35.45
CA PHE A 430 -9.35 -6.98 -36.06
C PHE A 430 -9.97 -7.06 -37.46
N ALA A 431 -9.58 -8.03 -38.28
CA ALA A 431 -10.19 -8.27 -39.59
C ALA A 431 -11.70 -8.51 -39.48
N ASP A 432 -12.17 -9.27 -38.49
CA ASP A 432 -13.60 -9.52 -38.29
C ASP A 432 -14.36 -8.28 -37.82
N HIS A 433 -13.78 -7.47 -36.93
CA HIS A 433 -14.33 -6.17 -36.54
C HIS A 433 -14.51 -5.26 -37.76
N LEU A 434 -13.51 -5.19 -38.65
CA LEU A 434 -13.58 -4.40 -39.87
C LEU A 434 -14.66 -4.88 -40.83
N LYS A 435 -14.82 -6.21 -40.99
CA LYS A 435 -15.93 -6.78 -41.77
C LYS A 435 -17.29 -6.41 -41.17
N GLN A 436 -17.42 -6.46 -39.85
CA GLN A 436 -18.67 -6.10 -39.17
C GLN A 436 -19.02 -4.63 -39.39
N LYS A 437 -18.04 -3.74 -39.25
CA LYS A 437 -18.22 -2.29 -39.37
C LYS A 437 -18.47 -1.81 -40.80
N HIS A 438 -17.70 -2.33 -41.76
CA HIS A 438 -17.73 -1.85 -43.16
C HIS A 438 -18.47 -2.77 -44.13
N GLY A 439 -18.97 -3.93 -43.66
CA GLY A 439 -19.62 -4.96 -44.46
C GLY A 439 -18.66 -5.89 -45.21
N SER A 440 -17.43 -5.46 -45.53
CA SER A 440 -16.38 -6.31 -46.10
C SER A 440 -14.98 -5.75 -45.85
N LEU A 441 -13.94 -6.61 -45.92
CA LEU A 441 -12.55 -6.17 -45.84
C LEU A 441 -12.14 -5.26 -47.01
N GLU A 442 -12.73 -5.46 -48.20
CA GLU A 442 -12.49 -4.59 -49.35
C GLU A 442 -13.02 -3.17 -49.08
N ALA A 443 -14.20 -3.06 -48.44
CA ALA A 443 -14.75 -1.78 -48.04
C ALA A 443 -13.90 -1.10 -46.95
N ALA A 444 -13.48 -1.86 -45.93
CA ALA A 444 -12.61 -1.37 -44.85
C ALA A 444 -11.25 -0.86 -45.34
N ARG A 445 -10.69 -1.47 -46.41
CA ARG A 445 -9.39 -1.06 -46.97
C ARG A 445 -9.44 0.26 -47.75
N LYS A 446 -10.60 0.64 -48.31
CA LYS A 446 -10.73 1.81 -49.21
C LYS A 446 -10.26 3.13 -48.57
N PRO A 447 -10.64 3.47 -47.33
CA PRO A 447 -10.20 4.71 -46.68
C PRO A 447 -8.69 4.79 -46.42
N TRP A 448 -8.04 3.63 -46.25
CA TRP A 448 -6.62 3.51 -45.90
C TRP A 448 -5.69 3.62 -47.12
N ARG A 449 -6.22 3.63 -48.35
CA ARG A 449 -5.45 3.75 -49.60
C ARG A 449 -4.19 2.88 -49.66
N LYS A 450 -3.01 3.46 -49.44
CA LYS A 450 -1.69 2.82 -49.53
C LYS A 450 -1.12 2.43 -48.16
N ALA A 451 -1.79 2.76 -47.05
CA ALA A 451 -1.38 2.31 -45.73
C ALA A 451 -1.40 0.79 -45.70
N LYS A 452 -0.28 0.20 -45.30
CA LYS A 452 -0.06 -1.24 -45.25
C LYS A 452 0.69 -1.58 -43.95
N HIS A 453 0.42 -2.77 -43.45
CA HIS A 453 1.21 -3.40 -42.41
C HIS A 453 1.88 -4.64 -43.00
N ASP A 454 3.07 -5.01 -42.49
CA ASP A 454 3.82 -6.14 -43.04
C ASP A 454 3.10 -7.49 -42.83
N ASN A 455 2.27 -7.58 -41.79
CA ASN A 455 1.43 -8.76 -41.50
C ASN A 455 0.09 -8.80 -42.26
N ASP A 456 -0.18 -7.87 -43.18
CA ASP A 456 -1.46 -7.85 -43.92
C ASP A 456 -1.59 -9.07 -44.86
N ASP A 457 -2.58 -9.93 -44.59
CA ASP A 457 -3.07 -11.00 -45.48
C ASP A 457 -4.59 -10.91 -45.60
N TRP A 458 -5.02 -9.99 -46.47
CA TRP A 458 -6.42 -9.66 -46.70
C TRP A 458 -7.26 -10.86 -47.20
N ASP A 459 -6.66 -11.72 -48.03
CA ASP A 459 -7.34 -12.90 -48.58
C ASP A 459 -7.43 -14.03 -47.54
N GLY A 460 -6.41 -14.15 -46.67
CA GLY A 460 -6.42 -15.06 -45.52
C GLY A 460 -7.17 -14.54 -44.28
N GLY A 461 -7.80 -13.37 -44.38
CA GLY A 461 -8.60 -12.78 -43.30
C GLY A 461 -7.79 -12.30 -42.10
N ARG A 462 -6.57 -11.81 -42.33
CA ARG A 462 -5.65 -11.29 -41.32
C ARG A 462 -5.29 -9.85 -41.67
N VAL A 463 -5.58 -8.91 -40.78
CA VAL A 463 -5.25 -7.49 -40.96
C VAL A 463 -4.31 -7.07 -39.84
N GLY A 464 -3.14 -6.55 -40.21
CA GLY A 464 -2.09 -6.23 -39.25
C GLY A 464 -2.52 -5.21 -38.18
N VAL A 465 -2.07 -5.43 -36.96
CA VAL A 465 -2.30 -4.55 -35.80
C VAL A 465 -0.98 -3.89 -35.42
N TYR A 466 -1.03 -2.60 -35.13
CA TYR A 466 0.10 -1.80 -34.67
C TYR A 466 0.25 -1.86 -33.14
N ASP A 467 1.47 -1.71 -32.64
CA ASP A 467 1.79 -1.62 -31.21
C ASP A 467 1.36 -0.29 -30.54
N ALA A 468 1.62 -0.16 -29.24
CA ALA A 468 1.33 1.04 -28.46
C ALA A 468 2.01 2.32 -28.97
N TRP A 469 3.20 2.23 -29.58
CA TRP A 469 3.90 3.42 -30.09
C TRP A 469 3.09 4.14 -31.17
N HIS A 470 2.39 3.38 -32.02
CA HIS A 470 1.59 3.95 -33.11
C HIS A 470 0.38 4.76 -32.62
N MET A 471 0.00 4.62 -31.35
CA MET A 471 -1.09 5.36 -30.69
C MET A 471 -0.61 6.60 -29.94
N THR A 472 0.65 7.03 -30.15
CA THR A 472 1.25 8.19 -29.49
C THR A 472 1.25 9.44 -30.38
N ARG A 473 1.40 10.63 -29.78
CA ARG A 473 1.60 11.88 -30.53
C ARG A 473 2.88 11.84 -31.38
N GLU A 474 3.93 11.18 -30.89
CA GLU A 474 5.19 11.02 -31.63
C GLU A 474 4.97 10.25 -32.95
N ALA A 475 4.14 9.20 -32.93
CA ALA A 475 3.75 8.49 -34.14
C ALA A 475 2.81 9.31 -35.02
N LYS A 476 1.89 10.07 -34.42
CA LYS A 476 0.96 10.96 -35.15
C LYS A 476 1.68 11.93 -36.09
N ASP A 477 2.82 12.46 -35.69
CA ASP A 477 3.64 13.37 -36.49
C ASP A 477 4.42 12.68 -37.62
N LYS A 478 4.57 11.35 -37.57
CA LYS A 478 5.37 10.55 -38.50
C LYS A 478 4.52 9.76 -39.50
N LEU A 479 3.29 9.42 -39.13
CA LEU A 479 2.38 8.62 -39.95
C LEU A 479 1.60 9.49 -40.94
N SER A 480 1.27 8.93 -42.11
CA SER A 480 0.39 9.57 -43.07
C SER A 480 -1.06 9.61 -42.58
N ASN A 481 -1.87 10.54 -43.10
CA ASN A 481 -3.31 10.60 -42.81
C ASN A 481 -4.07 9.28 -43.09
N HIS A 482 -3.53 8.44 -43.97
CA HIS A 482 -4.12 7.14 -44.28
C HIS A 482 -3.77 6.07 -43.24
N GLU A 483 -2.54 6.10 -42.72
CA GLU A 483 -2.12 5.24 -41.61
C GLU A 483 -2.84 5.64 -40.33
N LEU A 484 -3.01 6.95 -40.08
CA LEU A 484 -3.74 7.44 -38.91
C LEU A 484 -5.21 7.01 -38.90
N LYS A 485 -5.88 6.96 -40.07
CA LYS A 485 -7.24 6.42 -40.16
C LYS A 485 -7.31 4.94 -39.80
N ARG A 486 -6.28 4.17 -40.17
CA ARG A 486 -6.16 2.77 -39.81
C ARG A 486 -5.91 2.61 -38.31
N VAL A 487 -5.02 3.42 -37.73
CA VAL A 487 -4.78 3.43 -36.27
C VAL A 487 -6.05 3.82 -35.52
N ALA A 488 -6.81 4.81 -35.99
CA ALA A 488 -8.08 5.21 -35.38
C ALA A 488 -9.10 4.05 -35.33
N GLU A 489 -9.28 3.32 -36.44
CA GLU A 489 -10.14 2.13 -36.45
C GLU A 489 -9.61 1.01 -35.54
N GLN A 490 -8.30 0.87 -35.41
CA GLN A 490 -7.69 -0.04 -34.45
C GLN A 490 -7.95 0.38 -33.00
N VAL A 491 -7.83 1.67 -32.66
CA VAL A 491 -8.08 2.18 -31.30
C VAL A 491 -9.51 1.86 -30.87
N GLU A 492 -10.49 2.10 -31.74
CA GLU A 492 -11.89 1.71 -31.48
C GLU A 492 -12.05 0.21 -31.26
N PHE A 493 -11.38 -0.62 -32.09
CA PHE A 493 -11.39 -2.07 -31.93
C PHE A 493 -10.77 -2.53 -30.60
N LEU A 494 -9.59 -2.01 -30.23
CA LEU A 494 -8.91 -2.35 -28.98
C LEU A 494 -9.72 -1.88 -27.77
N ALA A 495 -10.25 -0.66 -27.81
CA ALA A 495 -11.12 -0.12 -26.76
C ALA A 495 -12.37 -0.99 -26.57
N GLY A 496 -12.99 -1.42 -27.68
CA GLY A 496 -14.13 -2.33 -27.68
C GLY A 496 -13.80 -3.72 -27.10
N LEU A 497 -12.64 -4.30 -27.43
CA LEU A 497 -12.19 -5.57 -26.85
C LEU A 497 -12.00 -5.47 -25.34
N GLN A 498 -11.26 -4.46 -24.89
CA GLN A 498 -10.97 -4.26 -23.48
C GLN A 498 -12.24 -3.99 -22.67
N ARG A 499 -13.08 -3.05 -23.13
CA ARG A 499 -14.38 -2.77 -22.51
C ARG A 499 -15.27 -4.00 -22.48
N GLY A 500 -15.33 -4.76 -23.59
CA GLY A 500 -16.13 -5.97 -23.69
C GLY A 500 -15.73 -7.07 -22.71
N PHE A 501 -14.43 -7.19 -22.40
CA PHE A 501 -13.96 -8.06 -21.33
C PHE A 501 -14.50 -7.62 -19.97
N TYR A 502 -14.39 -6.33 -19.62
CA TYR A 502 -14.92 -5.80 -18.36
C TYR A 502 -16.43 -5.99 -18.23
N GLU A 503 -17.21 -5.70 -19.28
CA GLU A 503 -18.66 -5.93 -19.28
C GLU A 503 -19.00 -7.42 -19.09
N LYS A 504 -18.22 -8.32 -19.68
CA LYS A 504 -18.38 -9.76 -19.47
C LYS A 504 -18.07 -10.16 -18.03
N ALA A 505 -17.00 -9.63 -17.44
CA ALA A 505 -16.63 -9.89 -16.06
C ALA A 505 -17.68 -9.37 -15.07
N VAL A 506 -18.21 -8.17 -15.30
CA VAL A 506 -19.32 -7.61 -14.50
C VAL A 506 -20.55 -8.49 -14.58
N ARG A 507 -20.95 -8.97 -15.77
CA ARG A 507 -22.07 -9.91 -15.90
C ARG A 507 -21.83 -11.22 -15.13
N VAL A 508 -20.65 -11.81 -15.21
CA VAL A 508 -20.33 -13.02 -14.44
C VAL A 508 -20.45 -12.75 -12.94
N LEU A 509 -19.87 -11.65 -12.44
CA LEU A 509 -19.93 -11.28 -11.02
C LEU A 509 -21.37 -11.01 -10.54
N ARG A 510 -22.15 -10.23 -11.30
CA ARG A 510 -23.52 -9.85 -10.92
C ARG A 510 -24.53 -10.97 -11.14
N ASP A 511 -24.57 -11.53 -12.35
CA ASP A 511 -25.66 -12.40 -12.80
C ASP A 511 -25.44 -13.87 -12.42
N GLU A 512 -24.18 -14.34 -12.44
CA GLU A 512 -23.85 -15.73 -12.11
C GLU A 512 -23.45 -15.92 -10.64
N LEU A 513 -22.66 -14.99 -10.10
CA LEU A 513 -22.06 -15.13 -8.76
C LEU A 513 -22.83 -14.36 -7.67
N GLY A 514 -23.73 -13.45 -8.04
CA GLY A 514 -24.54 -12.68 -7.09
C GLY A 514 -23.74 -11.65 -6.27
N TYR A 515 -22.53 -11.30 -6.71
CA TYR A 515 -21.72 -10.29 -6.03
C TYR A 515 -22.43 -8.93 -6.08
N GLU A 516 -22.61 -8.28 -4.94
CA GLU A 516 -23.29 -6.97 -4.81
C GLU A 516 -22.34 -5.79 -4.50
N GLY A 517 -21.09 -6.05 -4.11
CA GLY A 517 -20.09 -4.99 -3.80
C GLY A 517 -19.57 -4.27 -5.04
N LEU A 518 -18.59 -3.38 -4.93
CA LEU A 518 -18.11 -2.56 -6.05
C LEU A 518 -17.12 -3.30 -6.94
N ILE A 519 -17.04 -2.94 -8.22
CA ILE A 519 -16.09 -3.53 -9.17
C ILE A 519 -15.23 -2.41 -9.78
N SER A 520 -13.91 -2.60 -9.84
CA SER A 520 -13.00 -1.75 -10.63
C SER A 520 -12.38 -2.53 -11.79
N ALA A 521 -12.02 -1.81 -12.85
CA ALA A 521 -11.43 -2.37 -14.05
C ALA A 521 -9.92 -2.67 -13.88
N SER A 522 -9.07 -1.90 -14.56
CA SER A 522 -7.64 -1.79 -14.26
C SER A 522 -7.31 -0.43 -13.66
N ASN A 523 -6.03 -0.13 -13.47
CA ASN A 523 -5.53 1.00 -12.70
C ASN A 523 -4.30 1.66 -13.35
N TRP A 524 -3.99 1.29 -14.60
CA TRP A 524 -2.69 1.61 -15.19
C TRP A 524 -2.69 2.84 -16.10
N TYR A 525 -1.47 3.22 -16.47
CA TYR A 525 -1.20 4.30 -17.41
C TYR A 525 -1.37 3.82 -18.86
N ALA A 526 -1.63 4.78 -19.75
CA ALA A 526 -1.48 4.59 -21.19
C ALA A 526 -0.10 5.11 -21.65
N ALA A 527 0.36 4.63 -22.80
CA ALA A 527 1.65 5.00 -23.40
C ALA A 527 1.76 6.50 -23.73
N ASP A 528 0.65 7.11 -24.18
CA ASP A 528 0.50 8.56 -24.32
C ASP A 528 -0.79 9.02 -23.61
N PRO A 529 -0.67 9.60 -22.41
CA PRO A 529 -1.84 10.05 -21.65
C PRO A 529 -2.71 11.08 -22.38
N THR A 530 -2.15 11.87 -23.29
CA THR A 530 -2.91 12.92 -24.00
C THR A 530 -3.88 12.32 -25.01
N LEU A 531 -3.52 11.21 -25.67
CA LEU A 531 -4.39 10.54 -26.64
C LEU A 531 -5.19 9.39 -26.02
N MET A 532 -4.59 8.63 -25.11
CA MET A 532 -5.11 7.31 -24.72
C MET A 532 -5.65 7.24 -23.28
N ASP A 533 -5.35 8.18 -22.38
CA ASP A 533 -5.86 8.12 -20.99
C ASP A 533 -7.39 8.16 -20.96
N ALA A 534 -8.03 9.07 -21.69
CA ALA A 534 -9.49 9.12 -21.72
C ALA A 534 -10.13 7.93 -22.44
N VAL A 535 -9.45 7.33 -23.43
CA VAL A 535 -9.89 6.07 -24.03
C VAL A 535 -9.85 4.95 -22.98
N GLU A 536 -8.75 4.87 -22.23
CA GLU A 536 -8.58 3.91 -21.12
C GLU A 536 -9.68 4.09 -20.06
N ARG A 537 -9.87 5.32 -19.55
CA ARG A 537 -10.92 5.62 -18.55
C ARG A 537 -12.32 5.36 -19.10
N TRP A 538 -12.57 5.61 -20.37
CA TRP A 538 -13.83 5.22 -21.01
C TRP A 538 -14.05 3.70 -20.94
N THR A 539 -13.03 2.88 -21.19
CA THR A 539 -13.19 1.41 -21.03
C THR A 539 -13.54 1.00 -19.60
N TYR A 540 -13.05 1.74 -18.60
CA TYR A 540 -13.30 1.45 -17.19
C TYR A 540 -14.73 1.76 -16.74
N THR A 541 -15.46 2.62 -17.45
CA THR A 541 -16.88 2.90 -17.17
C THR A 541 -17.81 1.71 -17.39
N ALA A 542 -17.29 0.57 -17.87
CA ALA A 542 -17.97 -0.73 -17.79
C ALA A 542 -18.09 -1.27 -16.35
N THR A 543 -17.33 -0.71 -15.41
CA THR A 543 -17.29 -1.09 -13.99
C THR A 543 -17.81 0.04 -13.09
N ASP A 544 -17.80 -0.15 -11.77
CA ASP A 544 -18.39 0.81 -10.83
C ASP A 544 -17.44 1.94 -10.47
N VAL A 545 -16.16 1.64 -10.21
CA VAL A 545 -15.15 2.56 -9.67
C VAL A 545 -14.02 2.78 -10.67
N ILE A 546 -13.60 4.03 -10.86
CA ILE A 546 -12.44 4.38 -11.67
C ILE A 546 -11.21 4.44 -10.78
N ASP A 547 -10.19 3.67 -11.16
CA ASP A 547 -8.99 3.46 -10.37
C ASP A 547 -7.73 3.92 -11.12
N GLN A 548 -6.70 4.28 -10.37
CA GLN A 548 -5.37 4.62 -10.86
C GLN A 548 -4.28 4.27 -9.85
N HIS A 549 -3.05 4.06 -10.33
CA HIS A 549 -1.86 3.94 -9.48
C HIS A 549 -1.03 5.22 -9.49
N GLY A 550 -0.21 5.41 -8.46
CA GLY A 550 0.92 6.31 -8.61
C GLY A 550 1.84 6.44 -7.40
N TYR A 551 3.09 6.78 -7.68
CA TYR A 551 4.14 6.87 -6.69
C TYR A 551 4.88 8.19 -6.76
N PHE A 552 5.16 8.78 -5.61
CA PHE A 552 6.19 9.80 -5.52
C PHE A 552 7.56 9.12 -5.38
N ASN A 553 8.27 9.08 -6.51
CA ASN A 553 9.58 8.44 -6.62
C ASN A 553 10.70 9.50 -6.71
N PRO A 554 11.42 9.77 -5.61
CA PRO A 554 12.69 10.49 -5.69
C PRO A 554 13.71 9.71 -6.50
N LYS A 555 14.78 10.37 -6.89
CA LYS A 555 15.84 9.74 -7.69
C LYS A 555 16.47 8.62 -6.86
N HIS A 556 16.46 7.40 -7.38
CA HIS A 556 17.06 6.20 -6.79
C HIS A 556 17.61 5.31 -7.90
N GLU A 557 18.92 5.07 -7.92
CA GLU A 557 19.63 4.43 -9.03
C GLU A 557 20.53 3.28 -8.56
N GLY A 558 20.72 2.31 -9.45
CA GLY A 558 21.54 1.11 -9.24
C GLY A 558 20.76 -0.17 -9.54
N ASP A 559 21.46 -1.31 -9.49
CA ASP A 559 20.85 -2.61 -9.78
C ASP A 559 19.67 -2.86 -8.85
N ALA A 560 18.51 -3.24 -9.42
CA ALA A 560 17.27 -3.49 -8.71
C ALA A 560 16.70 -2.30 -7.89
N ALA A 561 17.14 -1.06 -8.16
CA ALA A 561 16.68 0.14 -7.45
C ALA A 561 15.19 0.48 -7.68
N SER A 562 14.58 -0.07 -8.73
CA SER A 562 13.15 0.09 -9.03
C SER A 562 12.24 -0.61 -8.01
N TYR A 563 12.70 -1.67 -7.35
CA TYR A 563 11.88 -2.47 -6.43
C TYR A 563 12.59 -2.81 -5.10
N SER A 564 13.84 -2.39 -4.89
CA SER A 564 14.57 -2.68 -3.65
C SER A 564 15.62 -1.63 -3.30
N VAL A 565 15.92 -1.47 -2.01
CA VAL A 565 17.01 -0.62 -1.49
C VAL A 565 18.20 -1.49 -1.09
N ARG A 566 19.41 -1.17 -1.55
CA ARG A 566 20.64 -1.97 -1.38
C ARG A 566 21.86 -1.09 -1.12
N VAL A 567 22.83 -1.64 -0.39
CA VAL A 567 24.16 -1.03 -0.28
C VAL A 567 24.77 -0.86 -1.68
N GLY A 568 25.41 0.28 -1.92
CA GLY A 568 26.01 0.64 -3.21
C GLY A 568 25.11 1.43 -4.15
N GLN A 569 23.79 1.36 -3.99
CA GLN A 569 22.83 2.20 -4.73
C GLN A 569 22.97 3.68 -4.33
N THR A 570 22.46 4.58 -5.17
CA THR A 570 22.50 6.03 -4.93
C THR A 570 21.09 6.61 -4.90
N PHE A 571 20.86 7.61 -4.05
CA PHE A 571 19.58 8.30 -3.99
C PHE A 571 19.73 9.81 -3.79
N ASP A 572 18.68 10.55 -4.16
CA ASP A 572 18.59 11.98 -3.90
C ASP A 572 17.20 12.33 -3.37
N SER A 573 17.14 12.72 -2.09
CA SER A 573 15.90 13.00 -1.39
C SER A 573 15.19 14.21 -1.98
N ARG A 574 13.86 14.13 -2.07
CA ARG A 574 13.00 15.19 -2.57
C ARG A 574 11.74 15.26 -1.74
N ALA A 575 11.33 16.47 -1.40
CA ALA A 575 10.03 16.72 -0.79
C ALA A 575 8.99 16.94 -1.89
N ALA A 576 7.79 16.36 -1.74
CA ALA A 576 6.68 16.56 -2.65
C ALA A 576 6.22 18.03 -2.66
N VAL A 577 6.27 18.72 -1.52
CA VAL A 577 5.88 20.13 -1.39
C VAL A 577 6.67 21.11 -2.27
N LEU A 578 7.82 20.71 -2.83
CA LEU A 578 8.59 21.51 -3.78
C LEU A 578 8.23 21.24 -5.25
N LEU A 579 7.46 20.19 -5.51
CA LEU A 579 7.31 19.58 -6.82
C LEU A 579 5.84 19.27 -7.12
N PRO A 580 4.92 20.24 -7.10
CA PRO A 580 3.47 20.00 -7.27
C PRO A 580 3.09 19.23 -8.55
N GLN A 581 3.95 19.18 -9.57
CA GLN A 581 3.74 18.40 -10.79
C GLN A 581 4.00 16.88 -10.63
N ARG A 582 4.63 16.43 -9.55
CA ARG A 582 5.11 15.04 -9.39
C ARG A 582 4.26 14.14 -8.49
N PRO A 583 3.60 14.62 -7.42
CA PRO A 583 2.78 13.75 -6.58
C PRO A 583 1.67 13.07 -7.37
N PRO A 584 1.38 11.79 -7.08
CA PRO A 584 0.36 10.99 -7.76
C PRO A 584 -1.05 11.31 -7.26
N LEU A 585 -1.34 12.60 -7.05
CA LEU A 585 -2.54 13.04 -6.33
C LEU A 585 -3.57 13.72 -7.23
N ARG A 586 -3.27 13.87 -8.53
CA ARG A 586 -4.15 14.56 -9.48
C ARG A 586 -5.05 13.52 -10.13
N THR A 587 -6.36 13.74 -10.04
CA THR A 587 -7.35 12.86 -10.66
C THR A 587 -8.21 13.66 -11.62
N ASN A 588 -8.35 13.16 -12.84
CA ASN A 588 -9.37 13.61 -13.78
C ASN A 588 -10.60 12.73 -13.57
N GLN A 589 -11.57 13.23 -12.80
CA GLN A 589 -12.73 12.43 -12.40
C GLN A 589 -13.60 12.08 -13.61
N VAL A 590 -14.16 10.88 -13.60
CA VAL A 590 -15.19 10.49 -14.57
C VAL A 590 -16.55 10.57 -13.90
N GLU A 591 -17.44 11.39 -14.44
CA GLU A 591 -18.79 11.55 -13.89
C GLU A 591 -19.57 10.24 -13.88
N GLY A 592 -20.36 10.03 -12.82
CA GLY A 592 -21.15 8.81 -12.58
C GLY A 592 -20.36 7.66 -11.97
N HIS A 593 -19.08 7.88 -11.63
CA HIS A 593 -18.20 6.90 -11.03
C HIS A 593 -17.37 7.45 -9.86
N PRO A 594 -17.28 6.73 -8.72
CA PRO A 594 -16.36 7.07 -7.65
C PRO A 594 -14.90 6.92 -8.10
N GLN A 595 -14.01 7.64 -7.43
CA GLN A 595 -12.59 7.71 -7.79
C GLN A 595 -11.71 7.05 -6.73
N MET A 596 -10.73 6.25 -7.18
CA MET A 596 -9.85 5.49 -6.32
C MET A 596 -8.39 5.59 -6.75
N ILE A 597 -7.48 5.50 -5.77
CA ILE A 597 -6.07 5.22 -5.99
C ILE A 597 -5.73 3.93 -5.24
N SER A 598 -5.80 2.79 -5.92
CA SER A 598 -5.61 1.47 -5.28
C SER A 598 -4.16 1.14 -4.93
N GLU A 599 -3.21 1.94 -5.39
CA GLU A 599 -1.81 1.80 -5.03
C GLU A 599 -1.08 3.13 -5.04
N MET A 600 -0.63 3.56 -3.85
CA MET A 600 0.11 4.80 -3.68
C MET A 600 1.24 4.71 -2.67
N GLY A 601 2.35 5.41 -2.92
CA GLY A 601 3.43 5.49 -1.94
C GLY A 601 4.46 6.58 -2.20
N TRP A 602 5.13 6.99 -1.12
CA TRP A 602 6.36 7.79 -1.15
C TRP A 602 7.51 6.84 -0.92
N THR A 603 8.29 6.55 -1.96
CA THR A 603 9.29 5.47 -1.86
C THR A 603 10.52 5.89 -1.07
N THR A 604 11.17 4.89 -0.47
CA THR A 604 12.48 5.04 0.19
C THR A 604 13.60 4.72 -0.82
N PRO A 605 14.85 5.06 -0.51
CA PRO A 605 15.28 6.01 0.52
C PRO A 605 14.85 7.45 0.17
N ASN A 606 14.23 8.13 1.13
CA ASN A 606 13.88 9.55 1.02
C ASN A 606 13.73 10.13 2.44
N HIS A 607 14.46 11.18 2.76
CA HIS A 607 14.35 11.83 4.07
C HIS A 607 13.09 12.70 4.19
N TYR A 608 12.52 13.14 3.07
CA TYR A 608 11.40 14.09 3.06
C TYR A 608 10.07 13.39 2.71
N ARG A 609 9.61 12.52 3.61
CA ARG A 609 8.35 11.76 3.46
C ARG A 609 7.21 12.30 4.32
N ALA A 610 7.52 13.13 5.31
CA ALA A 610 6.52 13.68 6.22
C ALA A 610 5.44 14.54 5.55
N ASP A 611 5.57 14.93 4.27
CA ASP A 611 4.51 15.66 3.55
C ASP A 611 3.46 14.74 2.88
N ALA A 612 3.72 13.43 2.82
CA ALA A 612 2.94 12.48 2.04
C ALA A 612 1.48 12.37 2.50
N THR A 613 1.26 12.15 3.79
CA THR A 613 -0.07 11.84 4.33
C THR A 613 -0.96 13.09 4.39
N LEU A 614 -0.41 14.28 4.68
CA LEU A 614 -1.15 15.54 4.59
C LEU A 614 -1.58 15.87 3.17
N LEU A 615 -0.65 15.77 2.20
CA LEU A 615 -0.98 15.99 0.80
C LEU A 615 -2.05 15.01 0.31
N THR A 616 -1.98 13.76 0.76
CA THR A 616 -2.98 12.74 0.43
C THR A 616 -4.35 13.06 1.02
N ALA A 617 -4.44 13.32 2.33
CA ALA A 617 -5.71 13.61 2.99
C ALA A 617 -6.37 14.88 2.43
N ALA A 618 -5.54 15.88 2.07
CA ALA A 618 -5.98 17.08 1.39
C ALA A 618 -6.55 16.78 0.00
N ALA A 619 -5.82 16.00 -0.82
CA ALA A 619 -6.28 15.61 -2.15
C ALA A 619 -7.59 14.81 -2.09
N MET A 620 -7.71 13.85 -1.16
CA MET A 620 -8.94 13.07 -1.00
C MET A 620 -10.16 13.94 -0.73
N SER A 621 -10.02 14.91 0.16
CA SER A 621 -11.12 15.79 0.54
C SER A 621 -11.45 16.82 -0.55
N LEU A 622 -10.43 17.49 -1.11
CA LEU A 622 -10.61 18.55 -2.10
C LEU A 622 -11.09 18.04 -3.45
N GLN A 623 -10.50 16.95 -3.92
CA GLN A 623 -10.80 16.40 -5.24
C GLN A 623 -11.99 15.46 -5.21
N GLY A 624 -12.44 14.99 -4.04
CA GLY A 624 -13.47 13.95 -3.96
C GLY A 624 -12.93 12.59 -4.39
N ILE A 625 -11.76 12.19 -3.88
CA ILE A 625 -11.24 10.83 -4.06
C ILE A 625 -11.82 9.97 -2.92
N ASP A 626 -12.58 8.93 -3.29
CA ASP A 626 -13.32 8.09 -2.36
C ASP A 626 -12.44 7.07 -1.65
N ALA A 627 -11.41 6.57 -2.30
CA ALA A 627 -10.56 5.52 -1.74
C ALA A 627 -9.08 5.70 -2.11
N VAL A 628 -8.21 5.51 -1.15
CA VAL A 628 -6.76 5.44 -1.35
C VAL A 628 -6.24 4.21 -0.62
N ASN A 629 -5.45 3.36 -1.26
CA ASN A 629 -4.65 2.36 -0.55
C ASN A 629 -3.15 2.64 -0.66
N PHE A 630 -2.50 2.72 0.50
CA PHE A 630 -1.06 2.90 0.56
C PHE A 630 -0.31 1.57 0.37
N PHE A 631 0.72 1.57 -0.47
CA PHE A 631 1.59 0.41 -0.76
C PHE A 631 2.91 0.53 0.01
N ILE A 632 3.30 -0.44 0.85
CA ILE A 632 2.54 -1.60 1.35
C ILE A 632 2.89 -1.87 2.82
N TRP A 633 1.93 -2.41 3.58
CA TRP A 633 2.14 -2.81 4.98
C TRP A 633 2.92 -4.14 5.05
N ASN A 634 4.14 -4.13 5.58
CA ASN A 634 4.96 -5.34 5.78
C ASN A 634 5.29 -5.59 7.26
N ALA A 635 4.69 -4.82 8.18
CA ALA A 635 4.99 -4.94 9.59
C ALA A 635 4.32 -6.16 10.20
N THR A 636 5.12 -6.95 10.92
CA THR A 636 4.67 -8.04 11.79
C THR A 636 4.11 -7.51 13.11
N GLY A 637 4.64 -6.38 13.59
CA GLY A 637 4.14 -5.64 14.74
C GLY A 637 3.65 -4.26 14.29
N ASP A 638 4.11 -3.21 14.97
CA ASP A 638 3.61 -1.86 14.73
C ASP A 638 4.32 -1.10 13.59
N PHE A 639 5.57 -1.47 13.27
CA PHE A 639 6.36 -0.86 12.20
C PHE A 639 7.25 -1.87 11.46
N ASP A 640 7.62 -1.53 10.23
CA ASP A 640 8.63 -2.23 9.44
C ASP A 640 9.95 -2.27 10.22
N THR A 641 10.66 -3.39 10.17
CA THR A 641 11.92 -3.58 10.91
C THR A 641 13.16 -3.31 10.06
N THR A 642 12.97 -3.19 8.73
CA THR A 642 14.04 -3.04 7.74
C THR A 642 13.73 -2.01 6.66
N MET A 643 14.78 -1.53 5.98
CA MET A 643 14.66 -0.55 4.90
C MET A 643 14.04 -1.22 3.65
N ASN A 644 12.77 -0.92 3.38
CA ASN A 644 12.05 -1.41 2.20
C ASN A 644 11.66 -0.29 1.25
N LYS A 645 11.75 -0.55 -0.06
CA LYS A 645 11.49 0.45 -1.13
C LYS A 645 10.13 1.13 -0.98
N PHE A 646 9.13 0.35 -0.60
CA PHE A 646 7.73 0.74 -0.49
C PHE A 646 7.23 0.71 0.97
N ALA A 647 8.11 0.95 1.94
CA ALA A 647 7.78 0.85 3.36
C ALA A 647 6.62 1.80 3.75
N LEU A 648 5.48 1.25 4.16
CA LEU A 648 4.34 2.04 4.67
C LEU A 648 4.33 2.13 6.19
N ALA A 649 4.65 1.03 6.86
CA ALA A 649 4.58 0.92 8.30
C ALA A 649 5.83 1.60 8.91
N THR A 650 5.94 2.91 8.73
CA THR A 650 7.03 3.73 9.26
C THR A 650 6.47 4.93 10.06
N PRO A 651 7.27 5.52 10.96
CA PRO A 651 6.81 6.62 11.80
C PRO A 651 6.29 7.86 11.04
N THR A 652 6.90 8.24 9.92
CA THR A 652 6.49 9.40 9.09
C THR A 652 5.28 9.12 8.21
N MET A 653 4.97 7.85 7.96
CA MET A 653 3.82 7.42 7.17
C MET A 653 2.68 6.94 8.08
N ALA A 654 2.68 5.66 8.47
CA ALA A 654 1.66 5.07 9.34
C ALA A 654 1.54 5.78 10.70
N GLY A 655 2.64 6.31 11.25
CA GLY A 655 2.59 7.10 12.49
C GLY A 655 1.76 8.38 12.36
N MET A 656 1.59 8.93 11.16
CA MET A 656 0.75 10.12 10.92
C MET A 656 -0.70 9.79 10.54
N PHE A 657 -1.05 8.51 10.42
CA PHE A 657 -2.39 8.10 10.01
C PHE A 657 -3.51 8.64 10.90
N PRO A 658 -3.43 8.68 12.25
CA PRO A 658 -4.59 9.04 13.05
C PRO A 658 -5.24 10.38 12.69
N ALA A 659 -4.49 11.48 12.61
CA ALA A 659 -5.07 12.76 12.23
C ALA A 659 -5.43 12.82 10.73
N MET A 660 -4.65 12.17 9.86
CA MET A 660 -4.83 12.23 8.41
C MET A 660 -6.03 11.40 7.94
N ALA A 661 -6.20 10.20 8.48
CA ALA A 661 -7.36 9.35 8.25
C ALA A 661 -8.63 10.02 8.79
N LEU A 662 -8.57 10.63 9.99
CA LEU A 662 -9.71 11.36 10.55
C LEU A 662 -10.11 12.55 9.65
N MET A 663 -9.13 13.36 9.23
CA MET A 663 -9.32 14.50 8.34
C MET A 663 -9.96 14.09 7.01
N ALA A 664 -9.41 13.05 6.36
CA ALA A 664 -9.90 12.58 5.07
C ALA A 664 -11.31 11.97 5.18
N ARG A 665 -11.53 11.10 6.17
CA ARG A 665 -12.79 10.36 6.33
C ARG A 665 -13.96 11.25 6.76
N ARG A 666 -13.71 12.27 7.59
CA ARG A 666 -14.73 13.28 7.95
C ARG A 666 -14.95 14.31 6.85
N GLY A 667 -14.00 14.48 5.92
CA GLY A 667 -14.08 15.49 4.87
C GLY A 667 -13.87 16.90 5.40
N ASP A 668 -12.81 17.08 6.19
CA ASP A 668 -12.53 18.34 6.90
C ASP A 668 -12.27 19.52 5.97
N LEU A 669 -11.80 19.24 4.76
CA LEU A 669 -11.80 20.21 3.68
C LEU A 669 -13.08 20.03 2.87
N PRO A 670 -13.80 21.11 2.56
CA PRO A 670 -14.93 21.02 1.66
C PRO A 670 -14.44 20.55 0.30
N GLU A 671 -15.21 19.65 -0.32
CA GLU A 671 -15.00 19.25 -1.70
C GLU A 671 -15.07 20.49 -2.60
N ALA A 672 -14.11 20.62 -3.51
CA ALA A 672 -13.97 21.83 -4.30
C ALA A 672 -14.95 21.85 -5.48
N ASP A 673 -15.28 23.05 -5.97
CA ASP A 673 -16.09 23.20 -7.18
C ASP A 673 -15.37 22.60 -8.40
N ILE A 674 -16.16 22.18 -9.39
CA ILE A 674 -15.62 21.80 -10.71
C ILE A 674 -15.06 23.07 -11.38
N VAL A 675 -13.75 23.10 -11.59
CA VAL A 675 -13.05 24.21 -12.24
C VAL A 675 -12.70 23.90 -13.70
N VAL A 676 -12.65 22.62 -14.04
CA VAL A 676 -12.50 22.10 -15.40
C VAL A 676 -13.47 20.95 -15.60
N HIS A 677 -14.23 20.99 -16.69
CA HIS A 677 -15.05 19.88 -17.18
C HIS A 677 -14.73 19.66 -18.65
N GLU A 678 -14.39 18.42 -19.03
CA GLU A 678 -14.22 18.01 -20.42
C GLU A 678 -15.43 17.16 -20.86
N ALA A 679 -16.23 17.67 -21.81
CA ALA A 679 -17.36 16.98 -22.40
C ALA A 679 -16.89 16.15 -23.60
N LEU A 680 -16.44 14.93 -23.35
CA LEU A 680 -15.73 14.12 -24.35
C LEU A 680 -16.69 13.34 -25.25
N ARG A 681 -16.35 13.27 -26.54
CA ARG A 681 -17.02 12.41 -27.53
C ARG A 681 -16.14 11.22 -27.86
N THR A 682 -16.66 10.01 -27.72
CA THR A 682 -15.87 8.79 -28.00
C THR A 682 -15.41 8.72 -29.44
N GLU A 683 -16.24 9.17 -30.39
CA GLU A 683 -15.88 9.27 -31.81
C GLU A 683 -14.59 10.08 -32.01
N ASN A 684 -14.43 11.21 -31.32
CA ASN A 684 -13.25 12.05 -31.45
C ASN A 684 -12.02 11.41 -30.80
N LEU A 685 -12.20 10.76 -29.64
CA LEU A 685 -11.13 10.02 -28.97
C LEU A 685 -10.59 8.89 -29.85
N PHE A 686 -11.48 8.11 -30.46
CA PHE A 686 -11.09 7.03 -31.38
C PHE A 686 -10.43 7.57 -32.66
N ASN A 687 -10.79 8.78 -33.11
CA ASN A 687 -10.13 9.47 -34.21
C ASN A 687 -8.78 10.12 -33.85
N LEU A 688 -8.20 9.80 -32.68
CA LEU A 688 -6.91 10.31 -32.21
C LEU A 688 -6.88 11.84 -32.06
N GLU A 689 -8.03 12.46 -31.78
CA GLU A 689 -8.09 13.90 -31.50
C GLU A 689 -7.56 14.22 -30.10
N GLY A 690 -7.63 13.25 -29.17
CA GLY A 690 -7.14 13.34 -27.80
C GLY A 690 -7.96 14.28 -26.90
N THR A 691 -7.49 14.50 -25.66
CA THR A 691 -8.12 15.35 -24.64
C THR A 691 -7.31 16.60 -24.34
N ALA A 692 -7.93 17.66 -23.82
CA ALA A 692 -7.23 18.90 -23.52
C ALA A 692 -5.95 18.61 -22.73
N ALA A 693 -4.79 18.97 -23.29
CA ALA A 693 -3.54 18.53 -22.69
C ALA A 693 -3.37 19.19 -21.32
N VAL A 694 -3.28 18.36 -20.28
CA VAL A 694 -2.65 18.72 -19.01
C VAL A 694 -1.21 19.08 -19.37
N THR A 695 -0.85 20.36 -19.33
CA THR A 695 0.54 20.80 -19.53
C THR A 695 1.39 20.36 -18.34
N ASP A 696 1.67 19.05 -18.18
CA ASP A 696 2.78 18.44 -17.41
C ASP A 696 2.48 16.96 -17.04
N ALA A 697 2.27 16.08 -18.02
CA ALA A 697 2.56 14.67 -17.78
C ALA A 697 4.08 14.46 -17.92
N ALA A 698 4.82 14.65 -16.82
CA ALA A 698 6.15 14.08 -16.58
C ALA A 698 7.07 13.93 -17.80
N LEU A 699 7.26 14.99 -18.58
CA LEU A 699 8.36 15.04 -19.54
C LEU A 699 9.63 15.23 -18.72
N ASP A 700 10.47 14.20 -18.68
CA ASP A 700 11.87 14.35 -18.30
C ASP A 700 12.44 15.55 -19.10
N GLY A 701 13.29 16.36 -18.47
CA GLY A 701 13.63 17.73 -18.89
C GLY A 701 14.24 17.90 -20.29
N PHE A 702 14.32 16.82 -21.07
CA PHE A 702 14.80 16.76 -22.45
C PHE A 702 13.72 16.92 -23.54
N ARG A 703 12.41 16.81 -23.25
CA ARG A 703 11.35 16.81 -24.30
C ARG A 703 10.28 17.89 -24.17
N ALA A 704 10.41 18.82 -23.22
CA ALA A 704 9.51 19.97 -23.11
C ALA A 704 9.56 20.92 -24.33
N ALA A 705 10.60 20.82 -25.17
CA ALA A 705 10.78 21.64 -26.38
C ALA A 705 10.04 21.10 -27.62
N ASP A 706 9.44 19.90 -27.55
CA ASP A 706 8.87 19.22 -28.73
C ASP A 706 7.35 19.42 -28.89
N VAL A 707 6.70 20.14 -27.98
CA VAL A 707 5.25 20.43 -28.07
C VAL A 707 5.02 21.60 -29.03
N GLN A 708 4.48 21.33 -30.22
CA GLN A 708 4.10 22.38 -31.17
C GLN A 708 2.88 23.17 -30.65
N PRO A 709 2.90 24.52 -30.69
CA PRO A 709 1.73 25.33 -30.37
C PRO A 709 0.63 25.12 -31.43
N GLY A 710 -0.59 24.74 -31.00
CA GLY A 710 -1.79 24.81 -31.84
C GLY A 710 -2.40 23.48 -32.33
N ALA A 711 -2.13 22.35 -31.68
CA ALA A 711 -2.89 21.13 -31.95
C ALA A 711 -4.32 21.25 -31.38
N LYS A 712 -5.33 21.27 -32.25
CA LYS A 712 -6.73 21.18 -31.81
C LYS A 712 -7.02 19.77 -31.31
N MET A 713 -7.54 19.70 -30.10
CA MET A 713 -7.96 18.48 -29.40
C MET A 713 -9.49 18.42 -29.35
N ALA A 714 -10.08 17.27 -29.02
CA ALA A 714 -11.54 17.15 -28.95
C ALA A 714 -12.10 18.02 -27.81
N GLY A 715 -13.05 18.89 -28.14
CA GLY A 715 -13.60 19.92 -27.23
C GLY A 715 -13.19 21.33 -27.65
N ASP A 716 -13.89 22.36 -27.15
CA ASP A 716 -13.48 23.77 -27.30
C ASP A 716 -12.28 24.12 -26.39
N LEU A 717 -11.89 23.22 -25.48
CA LEU A 717 -10.72 23.37 -24.60
C LEU A 717 -9.42 22.89 -25.27
N GLU A 718 -8.53 23.84 -25.58
CA GLU A 718 -7.22 23.51 -26.16
C GLU A 718 -6.22 22.96 -25.11
N THR A 719 -6.18 23.53 -23.89
CA THR A 719 -5.34 23.09 -22.74
C THR A 719 -5.85 23.68 -21.41
N PHE A 720 -5.65 23.00 -20.28
CA PHE A 720 -5.92 23.56 -18.95
C PHE A 720 -4.72 23.41 -17.99
N ASP A 721 -4.69 24.23 -16.94
CA ASP A 721 -3.55 24.28 -16.00
C ASP A 721 -3.46 22.94 -15.23
N PRO A 722 -2.31 22.27 -15.20
CA PRO A 722 -2.13 20.97 -14.55
C PRO A 722 -2.29 20.98 -13.04
N PHE A 723 -2.33 22.15 -12.41
CA PHE A 723 -2.56 22.35 -10.98
C PHE A 723 -4.03 22.65 -10.67
N SER A 724 -4.92 22.64 -11.68
CA SER A 724 -6.36 22.80 -11.50
C SER A 724 -6.91 21.85 -10.43
N ALA A 725 -6.46 20.58 -10.43
CA ALA A 725 -6.84 19.55 -9.47
C ALA A 725 -6.48 19.88 -8.00
N TYR A 726 -5.57 20.83 -7.73
CA TYR A 726 -5.21 21.24 -6.37
C TYR A 726 -6.02 22.45 -5.86
N VAL A 727 -6.74 23.14 -6.73
CA VAL A 727 -7.56 24.31 -6.38
C VAL A 727 -9.05 24.12 -6.69
N GLY A 728 -9.40 23.04 -7.40
CA GLY A 728 -10.74 22.64 -7.80
C GLY A 728 -10.77 21.22 -8.36
N ARG A 729 -11.95 20.72 -8.69
CA ARG A 729 -12.11 19.41 -9.35
C ARG A 729 -11.97 19.52 -10.87
N VAL A 730 -11.35 18.50 -11.45
CA VAL A 730 -11.28 18.28 -12.90
C VAL A 730 -12.17 17.08 -13.19
N SER A 731 -13.18 17.26 -14.03
CA SER A 731 -14.17 16.23 -14.36
C SER A 731 -14.24 15.99 -15.85
N ARG A 732 -14.76 14.82 -16.22
CA ARG A 732 -14.95 14.39 -17.61
C ARG A 732 -16.24 13.60 -17.73
N SER A 733 -16.96 13.81 -18.81
CA SER A 733 -18.08 12.98 -19.22
C SER A 733 -17.82 12.36 -20.59
N PHE A 734 -18.57 11.32 -20.93
CA PHE A 734 -18.49 10.66 -22.24
C PHE A 734 -19.87 10.61 -22.89
N ASP A 735 -19.98 11.18 -24.09
CA ASP A 735 -21.17 11.15 -24.96
C ASP A 735 -22.47 11.63 -24.28
N GLN A 736 -22.38 12.53 -23.29
CA GLN A 736 -23.54 13.08 -22.60
C GLN A 736 -24.28 14.13 -23.48
N PRO A 737 -25.59 13.94 -23.75
CA PRO A 737 -26.33 14.87 -24.61
C PRO A 737 -26.47 16.27 -24.01
N GLY A 738 -26.06 17.29 -24.77
CA GLY A 738 -26.17 18.70 -24.36
C GLY A 738 -25.09 19.15 -23.38
N ASP A 739 -24.14 18.27 -23.07
CA ASP A 739 -22.99 18.59 -22.24
C ASP A 739 -21.96 19.45 -22.99
N ALA A 740 -21.21 20.25 -22.26
CA ALA A 740 -20.28 21.22 -22.82
C ALA A 740 -19.09 21.45 -21.91
N ASP A 741 -17.95 21.73 -22.53
CA ASP A 741 -16.72 22.01 -21.81
C ASP A 741 -16.84 23.24 -20.88
N LEU A 742 -16.15 23.17 -19.74
CA LEU A 742 -16.00 24.27 -18.78
C LEU A 742 -14.54 24.44 -18.41
N GLN A 743 -14.07 25.69 -18.39
CA GLN A 743 -12.81 26.06 -17.76
C GLN A 743 -12.96 27.41 -17.06
N LEU A 744 -12.77 27.42 -15.75
CA LEU A 744 -12.78 28.64 -14.96
C LEU A 744 -11.41 29.34 -15.02
N ASN A 745 -11.41 30.66 -14.82
CA ASN A 745 -10.17 31.44 -14.73
C ASN A 745 -9.54 31.27 -13.35
N LEU A 746 -8.37 30.62 -13.31
CA LEU A 746 -7.66 30.29 -12.07
C LEU A 746 -6.53 31.29 -11.70
N ASN A 747 -6.41 32.44 -12.36
CA ASN A 747 -5.34 33.42 -12.08
C ASN A 747 -5.33 33.94 -10.62
N GLY A 748 -6.47 33.87 -9.92
CA GLY A 748 -6.57 34.21 -8.50
C GLY A 748 -6.14 33.09 -7.55
N SER A 749 -6.18 31.85 -8.02
CA SER A 749 -5.97 30.62 -7.25
C SER A 749 -4.61 29.99 -7.52
N ILE A 750 -4.04 30.15 -8.72
CA ILE A 750 -2.73 29.63 -9.12
C ILE A 750 -1.87 30.80 -9.61
N ASN A 751 -0.73 31.02 -8.96
CA ASN A 751 0.25 32.04 -9.35
C ASN A 751 1.60 31.39 -9.63
N ARG A 752 1.94 31.26 -10.92
CA ARG A 752 3.21 30.67 -11.38
C ARG A 752 4.44 31.54 -11.11
N LEU A 753 4.28 32.86 -11.00
CA LEU A 753 5.37 33.80 -10.72
C LEU A 753 5.81 33.75 -9.26
N SER A 754 4.83 33.78 -8.35
CA SER A 754 5.10 33.61 -6.91
C SER A 754 5.24 32.14 -6.52
N GLN A 755 4.89 31.21 -7.41
CA GLN A 755 4.93 29.76 -7.20
C GLN A 755 4.06 29.32 -6.02
N GLN A 756 2.82 29.81 -6.04
CA GLN A 756 1.83 29.58 -4.99
C GLN A 756 0.48 29.19 -5.59
N MET A 757 -0.27 28.37 -4.87
CA MET A 757 -1.66 28.08 -5.18
C MET A 757 -2.50 27.99 -3.90
N ARG A 758 -3.81 28.24 -4.03
CA ARG A 758 -4.78 28.12 -2.94
C ARG A 758 -6.19 27.88 -3.44
N THR A 759 -7.00 27.22 -2.64
CA THR A 759 -8.43 27.08 -2.88
C THR A 759 -9.16 28.41 -2.67
N HIS A 760 -10.34 28.59 -3.26
CA HIS A 760 -11.10 29.85 -3.20
C HIS A 760 -11.47 30.31 -1.78
N ASN A 761 -11.62 29.36 -0.86
CA ASN A 761 -11.93 29.57 0.55
C ASN A 761 -10.67 29.59 1.44
N ASP A 762 -9.48 29.58 0.85
CA ASP A 762 -8.17 29.55 1.51
C ASP A 762 -7.93 28.37 2.48
N SER A 763 -8.78 27.34 2.46
CA SER A 763 -8.66 26.16 3.34
C SER A 763 -7.47 25.27 3.00
N PHE A 764 -6.96 25.35 1.78
CA PHE A 764 -5.72 24.72 1.34
C PHE A 764 -4.83 25.76 0.65
N GLN A 765 -3.56 25.81 1.04
CA GLN A 765 -2.56 26.66 0.42
C GLN A 765 -1.26 25.89 0.21
N TRP A 766 -0.62 26.11 -0.93
CA TRP A 766 0.63 25.47 -1.28
C TRP A 766 1.58 26.50 -1.90
N ASP A 767 2.63 26.83 -1.16
CA ASP A 767 3.76 27.63 -1.62
C ASP A 767 4.93 26.69 -1.94
N TRP A 768 5.07 26.30 -3.22
CA TRP A 768 6.13 25.37 -3.62
C TRP A 768 7.48 26.04 -3.83
N LYS A 769 7.55 27.38 -3.71
CA LYS A 769 8.82 28.12 -3.65
C LYS A 769 9.41 28.09 -2.26
N ALA A 770 8.59 28.34 -1.24
CA ALA A 770 8.97 28.18 0.15
C ALA A 770 9.03 26.69 0.54
N GLY A 771 8.29 25.84 -0.17
CA GLY A 771 8.15 24.42 0.12
C GLY A 771 7.30 24.19 1.36
N ILE A 772 6.16 24.87 1.47
CA ILE A 772 5.21 24.75 2.57
C ILE A 772 3.79 24.55 2.02
N VAL A 773 3.08 23.61 2.61
CA VAL A 773 1.63 23.41 2.45
C VAL A 773 0.96 23.68 3.79
N SER A 774 -0.20 24.32 3.78
CA SER A 774 -1.02 24.53 4.96
C SER A 774 -2.50 24.22 4.74
N ILE A 775 -3.13 23.70 5.79
CA ILE A 775 -4.55 23.41 5.90
C ILE A 775 -5.16 24.33 6.94
N ASP A 776 -6.24 25.02 6.59
CA ASP A 776 -7.02 25.85 7.51
C ASP A 776 -8.50 25.48 7.42
N SER A 777 -8.93 24.50 8.21
CA SER A 777 -10.35 24.14 8.33
C SER A 777 -10.83 24.21 9.77
N PRO A 778 -12.15 24.29 10.00
CA PRO A 778 -12.69 24.38 11.36
C PRO A 778 -12.27 23.20 12.25
N HIS A 779 -12.14 22.00 11.70
CA HIS A 779 -11.86 20.78 12.46
C HIS A 779 -10.39 20.34 12.41
N THR A 780 -9.64 20.73 11.38
CA THR A 780 -8.21 20.41 11.22
C THR A 780 -7.42 21.62 10.72
N GLN A 781 -6.30 21.89 11.37
CA GLN A 781 -5.34 22.93 11.02
C GLN A 781 -3.94 22.33 11.02
N ALA A 782 -3.22 22.48 9.91
CA ALA A 782 -1.96 21.76 9.70
C ALA A 782 -0.98 22.50 8.80
N ALA A 783 0.28 22.08 8.87
CA ALA A 783 1.32 22.46 7.93
C ALA A 783 2.30 21.33 7.69
N ALA A 784 2.82 21.21 6.47
CA ALA A 784 3.94 20.33 6.15
C ALA A 784 4.92 21.03 5.20
N GLY A 785 6.21 20.74 5.36
CA GLY A 785 7.28 21.25 4.50
C GLY A 785 8.46 21.84 5.26
N PHE A 786 9.14 22.81 4.65
CA PHE A 786 10.38 23.40 5.16
C PHE A 786 10.12 24.58 6.10
N PHE A 787 9.91 24.32 7.40
CA PHE A 787 9.57 25.37 8.37
C PHE A 787 10.63 26.47 8.50
N VAL A 788 11.92 26.15 8.26
CA VAL A 788 13.01 27.14 8.23
C VAL A 788 12.85 28.25 7.18
N ASN A 789 12.02 28.04 6.16
CA ASN A 789 11.76 29.01 5.10
C ASN A 789 10.61 29.98 5.45
N THR A 790 9.98 29.84 6.62
CA THR A 790 8.86 30.67 7.05
C THR A 790 9.01 31.11 8.52
N PRO A 791 8.61 32.34 8.91
CA PRO A 791 8.59 32.75 10.32
C PRO A 791 7.55 32.01 11.18
N GLY A 792 6.66 31.26 10.53
CA GLY A 792 5.56 30.50 11.14
C GLY A 792 4.42 30.31 10.14
N VAL A 793 3.54 29.36 10.41
CA VAL A 793 2.29 29.18 9.65
C VAL A 793 1.14 29.69 10.49
N PHE A 794 0.46 30.73 10.00
CA PHE A 794 -0.61 31.43 10.72
C PHE A 794 -1.96 31.00 10.16
N LEU A 795 -2.78 30.37 10.99
CA LEU A 795 -4.09 29.80 10.65
C LEU A 795 -5.18 30.45 11.51
N SER A 796 -6.45 30.22 11.15
CA SER A 796 -7.59 30.90 11.77
C SER A 796 -7.67 30.78 13.30
N ASN A 797 -7.38 29.60 13.89
CA ASN A 797 -7.45 29.39 15.34
C ASN A 797 -6.07 29.18 15.98
N LEU A 798 -5.00 29.03 15.20
CA LEU A 798 -3.69 28.74 15.74
C LEU A 798 -2.54 29.22 14.86
N SER A 799 -1.36 29.36 15.46
CA SER A 799 -0.10 29.57 14.77
C SER A 799 0.86 28.42 15.06
N ILE A 800 1.52 27.90 14.02
CA ILE A 800 2.54 26.86 14.10
C ILE A 800 3.91 27.50 13.93
N ARG A 801 4.81 27.27 14.88
CA ARG A 801 6.23 27.67 14.78
C ARG A 801 7.10 26.45 14.98
N SER A 802 8.12 26.29 14.14
CA SER A 802 9.06 25.17 14.23
C SER A 802 10.45 25.60 13.80
N ASN A 803 11.45 25.15 14.55
CA ASN A 803 12.87 25.28 14.19
C ASN A 803 13.37 24.07 13.38
N ASN A 804 12.53 23.06 13.18
CA ASN A 804 12.90 21.91 12.37
C ASN A 804 13.07 22.31 10.90
N TYR A 805 14.06 21.70 10.23
CA TYR A 805 14.31 21.95 8.81
C TYR A 805 13.14 21.54 7.92
N PHE A 806 12.56 20.36 8.18
CA PHE A 806 11.42 19.80 7.45
C PHE A 806 10.53 19.00 8.42
N GLY A 807 9.23 18.95 8.18
CA GLY A 807 8.31 18.07 8.91
C GLY A 807 6.85 18.31 8.58
N GLN A 808 5.96 17.67 9.34
CA GLN A 808 4.52 17.87 9.35
C GLN A 808 4.04 18.08 10.78
N ILE A 809 3.14 19.06 10.96
CA ILE A 809 2.47 19.34 12.22
C ILE A 809 0.97 19.47 11.92
N THR A 810 0.14 18.73 12.64
CA THR A 810 -1.32 18.70 12.47
C THR A 810 -2.00 18.86 13.81
N VAL A 811 -3.03 19.68 13.87
CA VAL A 811 -3.92 19.86 15.01
C VAL A 811 -5.33 19.52 14.55
N THR A 812 -5.96 18.51 15.15
CA THR A 812 -7.31 18.05 14.77
C THR A 812 -8.18 17.77 15.98
N SER A 813 -9.48 18.02 15.83
CA SER A 813 -10.50 17.70 16.84
C SER A 813 -10.89 16.22 16.82
N LEU A 814 -10.88 15.59 18.00
CA LEU A 814 -11.29 14.19 18.20
C LEU A 814 -12.77 14.02 18.62
N ASP A 815 -13.49 15.11 18.90
CA ASP A 815 -14.89 15.07 19.35
C ASP A 815 -15.88 15.65 18.33
N ASP A 816 -15.46 15.70 17.07
CA ASP A 816 -16.24 16.15 15.90
C ASP A 816 -16.71 17.62 15.95
N LYS A 817 -16.14 18.42 16.86
CA LYS A 817 -16.40 19.86 16.95
C LYS A 817 -15.28 20.66 16.29
N PRO A 818 -15.54 21.90 15.84
CA PRO A 818 -14.48 22.82 15.46
C PRO A 818 -13.43 22.98 16.57
N ILE A 819 -12.15 23.19 16.22
CA ILE A 819 -11.00 23.25 17.13
C ILE A 819 -11.22 24.26 18.26
N ASP A 820 -11.90 25.38 18.01
CA ASP A 820 -12.18 26.41 19.01
C ASP A 820 -13.23 25.97 20.07
N GLN A 821 -14.03 24.94 19.77
CA GLN A 821 -15.10 24.39 20.59
C GLN A 821 -14.83 22.95 21.07
N SER A 822 -13.82 22.30 20.50
CA SER A 822 -13.45 20.93 20.84
C SER A 822 -12.98 20.82 22.29
N ARG A 823 -13.37 19.73 22.93
CA ARG A 823 -12.92 19.36 24.28
C ARG A 823 -11.75 18.39 24.27
N LYS A 824 -11.46 17.77 23.12
CA LYS A 824 -10.38 16.79 22.96
C LYS A 824 -9.71 17.00 21.61
N ILE A 825 -8.47 17.48 21.64
CA ILE A 825 -7.70 17.82 20.44
C ILE A 825 -6.46 16.95 20.39
N LEU A 826 -6.15 16.44 19.21
CA LEU A 826 -4.90 15.76 18.88
C LEU A 826 -3.96 16.73 18.17
N ILE A 827 -2.73 16.81 18.66
CA ILE A 827 -1.59 17.36 17.93
C ILE A 827 -0.71 16.18 17.51
N GLN A 828 -0.43 16.07 16.21
CA GLN A 828 0.57 15.14 15.67
C GLN A 828 1.71 15.92 15.03
N ALA A 829 2.95 15.54 15.31
CA ALA A 829 4.13 16.14 14.71
C ALA A 829 5.18 15.09 14.36
N VAL A 830 5.80 15.21 13.19
CA VAL A 830 6.90 14.36 12.76
C VAL A 830 7.84 15.14 11.84
N THR A 831 9.10 14.73 11.76
CA THR A 831 10.14 15.40 10.97
C THR A 831 10.78 14.45 9.95
N GLU A 832 11.91 13.87 10.29
CA GLU A 832 12.69 12.93 9.50
C GLU A 832 12.78 11.61 10.29
N GLU A 833 12.67 10.48 9.57
CA GLU A 833 12.92 9.14 10.11
C GLU A 833 14.19 8.54 9.51
N SER A 834 14.81 7.63 10.25
CA SER A 834 15.84 6.74 9.73
C SER A 834 15.87 5.45 10.54
N LEU A 835 16.41 4.38 9.96
CA LEU A 835 16.81 3.22 10.75
C LEU A 835 18.14 3.53 11.44
N SER A 836 18.31 3.04 12.66
CA SER A 836 19.58 3.20 13.37
C SER A 836 20.73 2.57 12.57
N GLY A 837 21.85 3.30 12.46
CA GLY A 837 23.01 2.87 11.68
C GLY A 837 22.85 2.93 10.15
N PHE A 838 21.79 3.55 9.63
CA PHE A 838 21.72 3.89 8.21
C PHE A 838 22.79 4.92 7.87
N LEU A 839 23.60 4.62 6.85
CA LEU A 839 24.72 5.49 6.43
C LEU A 839 24.72 5.66 4.92
N ALA A 840 24.76 6.91 4.48
CA ALA A 840 24.96 7.26 3.08
C ALA A 840 25.98 8.40 2.95
N THR A 841 26.68 8.46 1.83
CA THR A 841 27.57 9.59 1.52
C THR A 841 26.75 10.86 1.27
N ARG A 842 27.40 12.03 1.29
CA ARG A 842 26.76 13.30 0.90
C ARG A 842 26.21 13.29 -0.54
N SER A 843 26.78 12.48 -1.42
CA SER A 843 26.30 12.27 -2.79
C SER A 843 25.18 11.23 -2.89
N GLY A 844 24.69 10.70 -1.76
CA GLY A 844 23.59 9.76 -1.69
C GLY A 844 23.96 8.30 -1.89
N LYS A 845 25.25 7.91 -1.90
CA LYS A 845 25.63 6.49 -2.02
C LYS A 845 25.42 5.78 -0.69
N ILE A 846 24.60 4.72 -0.70
CA ILE A 846 24.27 3.93 0.48
C ILE A 846 25.47 3.04 0.87
N ASN A 847 25.92 3.18 2.11
CA ASN A 847 27.00 2.38 2.69
C ASN A 847 26.48 1.37 3.73
N SER A 848 25.37 1.69 4.40
CA SER A 848 24.67 0.81 5.36
C SER A 848 23.18 1.08 5.30
N LEU A 849 22.36 0.03 5.35
CA LEU A 849 20.90 0.15 5.43
C LEU A 849 20.39 0.40 6.86
N GLY A 850 21.24 0.20 7.87
CA GLY A 850 20.83 0.22 9.27
C GLY A 850 19.86 -0.89 9.64
N GLY A 851 19.32 -0.81 10.85
CA GLY A 851 18.30 -1.70 11.39
C GLY A 851 17.53 -1.03 12.52
N GLN A 852 16.72 -1.80 13.24
CA GLN A 852 15.97 -1.31 14.39
C GLN A 852 16.88 -0.74 15.49
N PRO A 853 16.37 0.20 16.32
CA PRO A 853 15.05 0.82 16.23
C PRO A 853 14.98 1.87 15.12
N TRP A 854 13.76 2.31 14.81
CA TRP A 854 13.60 3.59 14.10
C TRP A 854 14.10 4.72 14.99
N ILE A 855 14.80 5.67 14.40
CA ILE A 855 15.16 6.93 15.02
C ILE A 855 14.45 8.08 14.29
N LEU A 856 13.99 9.05 15.07
CA LEU A 856 13.37 10.26 14.55
C LEU A 856 14.14 11.48 14.99
N LYS A 857 14.17 12.48 14.13
CA LYS A 857 14.75 13.77 14.48
C LYS A 857 13.81 14.49 15.46
N LYS A 858 14.39 15.07 16.51
CA LYS A 858 13.65 15.70 17.61
C LYS A 858 12.73 16.80 17.09
N ILE A 859 11.53 16.85 17.65
CA ILE A 859 10.53 17.86 17.31
C ILE A 859 10.85 19.15 18.07
N GLU A 860 11.01 20.26 17.35
CA GLU A 860 11.33 21.57 17.89
C GLU A 860 10.25 22.56 17.45
N ALA A 861 9.05 22.40 18.01
CA ALA A 861 7.89 23.16 17.58
C ALA A 861 7.00 23.62 18.74
N SER A 862 6.26 24.70 18.51
CA SER A 862 5.21 25.20 19.39
C SER A 862 3.96 25.57 18.61
N ILE A 863 2.82 25.43 19.30
CA ILE A 863 1.48 25.72 18.78
C ILE A 863 0.86 26.79 19.66
N GLU A 864 0.59 27.95 19.08
CA GLU A 864 -0.13 29.04 19.73
C GLU A 864 -1.62 28.96 19.37
N PHE A 865 -2.49 28.68 20.33
CA PHE A 865 -3.94 28.70 20.15
C PHE A 865 -4.49 30.10 20.42
N HIS A 866 -5.17 30.69 19.43
CA HIS A 866 -5.73 32.03 19.51
C HIS A 866 -7.12 32.01 20.20
N ASN A 867 -7.32 32.87 21.20
CA ASN A 867 -8.62 33.09 21.86
C ASN A 867 -9.40 31.79 22.20
N PRO A 868 -8.80 30.81 22.90
CA PRO A 868 -9.46 29.53 23.16
C PRO A 868 -10.73 29.74 24.00
N LYS A 869 -11.88 29.24 23.53
CA LYS A 869 -13.18 29.36 24.24
C LYS A 869 -13.28 28.48 25.48
N HIS A 870 -12.40 27.48 25.59
CA HIS A 870 -12.32 26.57 26.73
C HIS A 870 -10.90 26.59 27.31
N LEU A 871 -10.80 26.62 28.63
CA LEU A 871 -9.52 26.55 29.33
C LEU A 871 -8.90 25.16 29.16
N PHE A 872 -7.58 25.10 29.04
CA PHE A 872 -6.89 23.82 28.98
C PHE A 872 -6.86 23.21 30.38
N LYS A 873 -7.35 21.99 30.52
CA LYS A 873 -7.28 21.23 31.78
C LYS A 873 -5.98 20.46 31.86
N ARG A 874 -5.61 19.79 30.75
CA ARG A 874 -4.44 18.92 30.65
C ARG A 874 -3.89 18.94 29.23
N VAL A 875 -2.57 18.86 29.13
CA VAL A 875 -1.86 18.55 27.88
C VAL A 875 -0.99 17.33 28.16
N ILE A 876 -1.19 16.26 27.38
CA ILE A 876 -0.69 14.93 27.67
C ILE A 876 0.12 14.45 26.46
N ALA A 877 1.40 14.20 26.66
CA ALA A 877 2.21 13.50 25.66
C ALA A 877 1.77 12.03 25.61
N LEU A 878 1.64 11.48 24.40
CA LEU A 878 1.38 10.05 24.22
C LEU A 878 2.56 9.36 23.55
N ASP A 879 2.71 8.07 23.84
CA ASP A 879 3.57 7.19 23.09
C ASP A 879 2.96 6.87 21.71
N ILE A 880 3.65 6.07 20.89
CA ILE A 880 3.20 5.73 19.54
C ILE A 880 1.97 4.81 19.49
N ASN A 881 1.61 4.23 20.63
CA ASN A 881 0.41 3.42 20.83
C ASN A 881 -0.74 4.26 21.39
N GLY A 882 -0.56 5.57 21.53
CA GLY A 882 -1.60 6.46 22.02
C GLY A 882 -1.84 6.36 23.53
N LEU A 883 -0.91 5.76 24.28
CA LEU A 883 -0.97 5.69 25.75
C LEU A 883 -0.34 6.93 26.37
N PRO A 884 -0.89 7.45 27.48
CA PRO A 884 -0.31 8.60 28.17
C PRO A 884 1.08 8.29 28.70
N THR A 885 2.03 9.20 28.50
CA THR A 885 3.38 9.09 29.06
C THR A 885 3.59 10.03 30.25
N ASN A 886 4.74 9.90 30.90
CA ASN A 886 5.20 10.83 31.94
C ASN A 886 6.01 12.01 31.38
N ASP A 887 6.09 12.18 30.04
CA ASP A 887 6.83 13.29 29.45
C ASP A 887 6.10 14.60 29.74
N ILE A 888 6.88 15.61 30.14
CA ILE A 888 6.34 16.92 30.49
C ILE A 888 6.08 17.70 29.20
N VAL A 889 4.84 18.12 29.00
CA VAL A 889 4.47 19.11 27.99
C VAL A 889 4.32 20.45 28.69
N THR A 890 4.99 21.49 28.19
CA THR A 890 4.84 22.84 28.76
C THR A 890 3.82 23.64 27.96
N TRP A 891 2.95 24.36 28.66
CA TRP A 891 2.05 25.32 28.05
C TRP A 891 1.84 26.54 28.93
N GLU A 892 1.72 27.70 28.30
CA GLU A 892 1.64 28.99 28.96
C GLU A 892 0.52 29.82 28.33
N ALA A 893 -0.21 30.58 29.16
CA ALA A 893 -1.24 31.49 28.70
C ALA A 893 -0.65 32.91 28.59
N GLU A 894 -0.69 33.50 27.41
CA GLU A 894 -0.17 34.84 27.12
C GLU A 894 -1.19 35.62 26.30
N ASN A 895 -1.57 36.85 26.67
CA ASN A 895 -2.35 37.76 25.81
C ASN A 895 -3.58 37.14 25.08
N ASN A 896 -4.45 36.42 25.79
CA ASN A 896 -5.59 35.66 25.23
C ASN A 896 -5.23 34.52 24.26
N SER A 897 -3.97 34.07 24.22
CA SER A 897 -3.54 32.84 23.57
C SER A 897 -2.98 31.84 24.58
N ILE A 898 -2.90 30.57 24.17
CA ILE A 898 -2.20 29.51 24.91
C ILE A 898 -1.15 28.92 23.99
N VAL A 899 0.12 28.97 24.40
CA VAL A 899 1.24 28.39 23.66
C VAL A 899 1.56 27.03 24.25
N VAL A 900 1.53 25.98 23.43
CA VAL A 900 1.96 24.63 23.78
C VAL A 900 3.31 24.37 23.12
N THR A 901 4.34 24.06 23.90
CA THR A 901 5.62 23.58 23.37
C THR A 901 5.57 22.06 23.26
N LEU A 902 5.80 21.53 22.07
CA LEU A 902 5.66 20.09 21.84
C LEU A 902 6.83 19.32 22.48
N PRO A 903 6.56 18.12 23.02
CA PRO A 903 7.61 17.22 23.48
C PRO A 903 8.54 16.85 22.33
N GLN A 904 9.85 16.90 22.57
CA GLN A 904 10.85 16.68 21.50
C GLN A 904 10.92 15.23 21.00
N ASN A 905 10.39 14.29 21.78
CA ASN A 905 10.54 12.84 21.63
C ASN A 905 9.18 12.11 21.46
N ARG A 906 8.10 12.81 21.15
CA ARG A 906 6.77 12.22 21.00
C ARG A 906 6.03 12.79 19.81
N LEU A 907 5.45 11.90 19.01
CA LEU A 907 4.68 12.28 17.84
C LEU A 907 3.31 12.82 18.23
N TYR A 908 2.74 12.37 19.35
CA TYR A 908 1.35 12.61 19.71
C TYR A 908 1.24 13.41 21.01
N THR A 909 0.34 14.39 21.00
CA THR A 909 -0.03 15.17 22.18
C THR A 909 -1.54 15.38 22.19
N ILE A 910 -2.20 15.11 23.32
CA ILE A 910 -3.63 15.36 23.52
C ILE A 910 -3.83 16.58 24.40
N ILE A 911 -4.76 17.44 24.01
CA ILE A 911 -5.28 18.52 24.84
C ILE A 911 -6.69 18.16 25.29
N GLU A 912 -6.93 18.20 26.60
CA GLU A 912 -8.25 18.09 27.21
C GLU A 912 -8.69 19.47 27.75
N ARG A 913 -9.91 19.92 27.39
CA ARG A 913 -10.48 21.22 27.79
C ARG A 913 -11.72 21.12 28.67
#